data_AF-A0A8J6NNC2-F1
#
_entry.id   AF-A0A8J6NNC2-F1
#
_cell.length_a   1.000
_cell.length_b   1.000
_cell.length_c   1.000
_cell.angle_alpha   90.00
_cell.angle_beta   90.00
_cell.angle_gamma   90.00
#
_symmetry.space_group_name_H-M   'P 1'
#
loop_
_entity.id
_entity.type
_entity.pdbx_description
1 polymer ?
#
loop_
_entity_poly.entity_id
_entity_poly.type
_entity_poly.pdbx_seq_one_letter_code
_entity_poly.pdbx_strand_id
1 'polypeptide(L)'
;MKCEINKLLKIGTTAFFILIVVILFAGCASKQMAAKQSDKGVVEPLDPKLITQITTAEDSESFIVWVKGNRMLTYTSVKQPFPLGVLIYFPETVLGSIDTTYNPESDVVGPINVSELTDSGHTARIEISLKKDTSYEVTREDNGLRISFKKASEALTPADQTVKTEEKKPVAESEKASAKTDTTAATRLESISSIELENGTNIFINADGTVIDYKSFTTNNPPRIVFDLFNVTSSFKTEQTVPVNSKWVKSVRHYGYPDRLRVVLDTTDRYLAAFSAKPSENGLVIQVGSETQTVDKSEPVEERAEIAAKEMTTSEVAAASQVAAAPEAPKISKVNNSKPAWVNRIDFSSEEAGKSTIIIGTTKPIKYKLKKIQDNKLLLDLYNTNIPEYRQRPLITTRFESAVDRITPFQTPKMKNNSMIAIEMREALPYTVEQVDDLLMLHFQASSISPKTLDEAKLPSWKKVIAQVIAETETAEPEAVAGMAAEPTPSGKYTGEKIALNFYETDIKNVFRILMDVSRKNFAVDKDVSGKVTLTFDKPVPWDQVLDLVLKMNGLGMVYEGDIVRIATLTTLEQEASRRQAMLASDQKLEDQKKALQPLVTEFIPVNYANASADIKPHIDIIVTEGRGKVSVDARNNQIIITDTAEKVKLAKETVKQIDKVTSQVLIEAKIVDADKSFSRYLGTQWQLTGTPTSDTHNAWAGGELGFDMSATNPPTSTLGELGLSFTRLAGSKISIVNAKLMASESDSLTKVISSPKILTLDNTAATIKQGIKYPYNKLDADGNTVTEFFDVALELQVTPHVTSDSRISMKIQLTNNDIGNVYNNQQSFKTKEAKTELLVNDGDTVIIGGIRYSKKTEDVGGVPGLKDIPLLGWLFKSKGKKDESTELLIFITPRIIQLEQRNTS
;
A
#
# COMPACT_ATOMS: atom_id res chain seq x y z
N MET A 1 2.49 -59.10 90.75
CA MET A 1 1.04 -59.17 91.06
C MET A 1 0.34 -58.09 90.25
N LYS A 2 -0.22 -58.51 89.11
CA LYS A 2 -1.41 -57.99 88.41
C LYS A 2 -1.68 -56.45 88.28
N CYS A 3 -1.73 -56.03 87.01
CA CYS A 3 -2.77 -55.21 86.36
C CYS A 3 -2.70 -53.67 86.47
N GLU A 4 -1.77 -53.06 85.70
CA GLU A 4 -2.01 -51.78 85.01
C GLU A 4 -2.03 -52.02 83.49
N ILE A 5 -3.12 -52.60 82.98
CA ILE A 5 -3.41 -52.65 81.53
C ILE A 5 -4.92 -52.48 81.39
N ASN A 6 -5.39 -51.23 81.40
CA ASN A 6 -6.63 -50.80 80.71
C ASN A 6 -6.88 -49.30 80.90
N LYS A 7 -6.19 -48.46 80.13
CA LYS A 7 -6.65 -47.11 79.78
C LYS A 7 -5.87 -46.45 78.62
N LEU A 8 -5.51 -47.20 77.58
CA LEU A 8 -4.83 -46.67 76.38
C LEU A 8 -5.17 -47.51 75.12
N LEU A 9 -6.45 -47.72 74.83
CA LEU A 9 -6.88 -48.43 73.60
C LEU A 9 -8.19 -47.88 73.02
N LYS A 10 -8.22 -46.58 72.74
CA LYS A 10 -9.04 -45.94 71.70
C LYS A 10 -8.15 -44.83 71.11
N ILE A 11 -8.15 -44.66 69.78
CA ILE A 11 -7.26 -43.79 68.94
C ILE A 11 -6.10 -44.56 68.23
N GLY A 12 -6.32 -45.83 67.85
CA GLY A 12 -5.26 -46.67 67.26
C GLY A 12 -5.57 -47.35 65.92
N THR A 13 -6.53 -46.88 65.12
CA THR A 13 -6.86 -47.53 63.82
C THR A 13 -7.09 -46.57 62.63
N THR A 14 -7.24 -45.26 62.86
CA THR A 14 -7.33 -44.25 61.78
C THR A 14 -5.98 -43.63 61.39
N ALA A 15 -4.93 -43.81 62.19
CA ALA A 15 -3.60 -43.26 61.91
C ALA A 15 -2.67 -44.21 61.13
N PHE A 16 -2.97 -45.51 61.07
CA PHE A 16 -2.10 -46.51 60.43
C PHE A 16 -2.35 -46.66 58.91
N PHE A 17 -3.53 -46.28 58.41
CA PHE A 17 -3.83 -46.26 56.97
C PHE A 17 -3.35 -44.99 56.26
N ILE A 18 -3.18 -43.89 57.00
CA ILE A 18 -2.68 -42.60 56.49
C ILE A 18 -1.14 -42.61 56.40
N LEU A 19 -0.45 -43.42 57.20
CA LEU A 19 1.02 -43.50 57.20
C LEU A 19 1.60 -44.42 56.12
N ILE A 20 0.86 -45.43 55.65
CA ILE A 20 1.32 -46.33 54.56
C ILE A 20 1.20 -45.67 53.17
N VAL A 21 0.32 -44.67 53.00
CA VAL A 21 0.24 -43.88 51.76
C VAL A 21 1.38 -42.85 51.66
N VAL A 22 2.02 -42.49 52.77
CA VAL A 22 3.11 -41.50 52.81
C VAL A 22 4.51 -42.12 52.64
N ILE A 23 4.69 -43.42 52.91
CA ILE A 23 6.02 -44.06 52.89
C ILE A 23 6.38 -44.67 51.51
N LEU A 24 5.46 -44.77 50.55
CA LEU A 24 5.79 -45.15 49.16
C LEU A 24 6.29 -43.98 48.28
N PHE A 25 6.43 -42.77 48.84
CA PHE A 25 6.86 -41.57 48.10
C PHE A 25 8.29 -41.10 48.39
N ALA A 26 9.12 -41.86 49.11
CA ALA A 26 10.52 -41.48 49.36
C ALA A 26 11.51 -42.64 49.12
N GLY A 27 12.07 -42.71 47.90
CA GLY A 27 13.18 -43.58 47.53
C GLY A 27 13.88 -43.05 46.26
N CYS A 28 15.20 -42.87 46.35
CA CYS A 28 16.09 -42.02 45.54
C CYS A 28 16.11 -42.15 43.98
N ALA A 29 16.42 -40.98 43.38
CA ALA A 29 17.01 -40.61 42.08
C ALA A 29 17.76 -41.70 41.25
N SER A 30 17.76 -41.67 39.90
CA SER A 30 18.35 -40.59 39.09
C SER A 30 17.91 -40.45 37.60
N LYS A 31 17.86 -39.18 37.15
CA LYS A 31 17.91 -38.57 35.79
C LYS A 31 16.69 -38.80 34.86
N GLN A 32 16.08 -37.79 34.20
CA GLN A 32 16.52 -36.43 33.83
C GLN A 32 15.32 -35.53 33.41
N MET A 33 15.47 -34.22 33.67
CA MET A 33 14.84 -33.04 33.01
C MET A 33 13.46 -32.48 33.46
N ALA A 34 13.57 -31.55 34.41
CA ALA A 34 13.21 -30.12 34.37
C ALA A 34 11.74 -29.67 34.13
N ALA A 35 11.14 -29.16 35.21
CA ALA A 35 9.86 -28.48 35.34
C ALA A 35 9.90 -26.96 35.02
N LYS A 36 8.74 -26.33 34.74
CA LYS A 36 8.20 -25.24 35.59
C LYS A 36 6.73 -24.90 35.31
N GLN A 37 6.02 -24.63 36.40
CA GLN A 37 4.59 -24.42 36.57
C GLN A 37 4.24 -22.92 36.63
N SER A 38 2.99 -22.64 36.23
CA SER A 38 2.34 -21.34 36.14
C SER A 38 1.64 -20.92 37.44
N ASP A 39 1.58 -19.61 37.67
CA ASP A 39 0.72 -18.97 38.66
C ASP A 39 -0.50 -18.35 37.95
N LYS A 40 -1.67 -18.37 38.62
CA LYS A 40 -2.97 -17.92 38.10
C LYS A 40 -3.34 -16.57 38.72
N GLY A 41 -3.69 -15.59 37.89
CA GLY A 41 -4.33 -14.34 38.31
C GLY A 41 -5.56 -14.04 37.44
N VAL A 42 -6.69 -13.79 38.09
CA VAL A 42 -7.99 -13.36 37.54
C VAL A 42 -7.85 -11.93 37.00
N VAL A 43 -8.45 -11.61 35.85
CA VAL A 43 -8.37 -10.26 35.24
C VAL A 43 -9.78 -9.67 35.07
N GLU A 44 -10.07 -8.65 35.87
CA GLU A 44 -11.16 -7.69 35.71
C GLU A 44 -10.91 -6.76 34.49
N PRO A 45 -11.96 -6.15 33.91
CA PRO A 45 -11.82 -5.33 32.70
C PRO A 45 -10.99 -4.06 32.98
N LEU A 46 -10.01 -3.80 32.12
CA LEU A 46 -9.05 -2.71 32.23
C LEU A 46 -9.62 -1.41 31.64
N ASP A 47 -9.61 -0.31 32.40
CA ASP A 47 -9.95 1.04 31.92
C ASP A 47 -9.12 1.47 30.69
N PRO A 48 -9.68 2.32 29.79
CA PRO A 48 -9.02 2.77 28.56
C PRO A 48 -7.72 3.55 28.83
N LYS A 49 -6.71 3.39 27.96
CA LYS A 49 -5.45 4.16 28.05
C LYS A 49 -5.72 5.61 27.67
N LEU A 50 -5.23 6.55 28.47
CA LEU A 50 -5.46 7.99 28.32
C LEU A 50 -4.12 8.74 28.35
N ILE A 51 -3.93 9.72 27.46
CA ILE A 51 -2.87 10.72 27.59
C ILE A 51 -3.35 11.80 28.57
N THR A 52 -2.67 11.91 29.70
CA THR A 52 -3.07 12.76 30.84
C THR A 52 -2.36 14.11 30.89
N GLN A 53 -1.15 14.21 30.33
CA GLN A 53 -0.39 15.46 30.37
C GLN A 53 0.70 15.48 29.28
N ILE A 54 0.95 16.66 28.71
CA ILE A 54 2.12 16.93 27.86
C ILE A 54 2.85 18.13 28.44
N THR A 55 4.17 18.01 28.65
CA THR A 55 5.02 19.09 29.14
C THR A 55 6.25 19.24 28.25
N THR A 56 6.78 20.46 28.14
CA THR A 56 7.99 20.74 27.35
C THR A 56 9.02 21.50 28.18
N ALA A 57 10.31 21.26 27.93
CA ALA A 57 11.40 22.04 28.49
C ALA A 57 12.55 22.15 27.49
N GLU A 58 13.34 23.22 27.57
CA GLU A 58 14.56 23.41 26.79
C GLU A 58 15.76 23.52 27.74
N ASP A 59 16.82 22.76 27.47
CA ASP A 59 18.12 22.89 28.11
C ASP A 59 19.19 23.35 27.08
N SER A 60 20.45 23.52 27.52
CA SER A 60 21.51 24.04 26.66
C SER A 60 21.89 23.12 25.49
N GLU A 61 21.55 21.83 25.56
CA GLU A 61 21.96 20.82 24.57
C GLU A 61 20.77 20.21 23.81
N SER A 62 19.55 20.30 24.36
CA SER A 62 18.37 19.61 23.86
C SER A 62 17.03 20.25 24.23
N PHE A 63 16.04 20.05 23.36
CA PHE A 63 14.65 20.35 23.63
C PHE A 63 13.89 19.05 23.95
N ILE A 64 13.13 19.03 25.03
CA ILE A 64 12.50 17.81 25.57
C ILE A 64 10.98 17.97 25.64
N VAL A 65 10.26 16.95 25.18
CA VAL A 65 8.80 16.81 25.28
C VAL A 65 8.45 15.55 26.08
N TRP A 66 7.72 15.71 27.18
CA TRP A 66 7.18 14.58 27.95
C TRP A 66 5.70 14.37 27.64
N VAL A 67 5.31 13.11 27.47
CA VAL A 67 3.92 12.68 27.23
C VAL A 67 3.56 11.65 28.28
N LYS A 68 2.74 11.99 29.27
CA LYS A 68 2.36 11.10 30.38
C LYS A 68 0.98 10.48 30.15
N GLY A 69 0.89 9.16 30.29
CA GLY A 69 -0.37 8.42 30.28
C GLY A 69 -0.83 7.98 31.67
N ASN A 70 -2.10 7.64 31.80
CA ASN A 70 -2.64 7.00 33.01
C ASN A 70 -2.04 5.60 33.23
N ARG A 71 -1.57 4.95 32.16
CA ARG A 71 -0.95 3.63 32.11
C ARG A 71 0.10 3.61 31.01
N MET A 72 0.91 2.55 30.97
CA MET A 72 1.99 2.42 30.01
C MET A 72 1.49 2.58 28.56
N LEU A 73 2.00 3.63 27.90
CA LEU A 73 1.62 3.99 26.54
C LEU A 73 2.43 3.19 25.52
N THR A 74 1.73 2.49 24.63
CA THR A 74 2.30 1.92 23.40
C THR A 74 2.44 3.03 22.37
N TYR A 75 3.58 3.09 21.66
CA TYR A 75 3.81 4.14 20.68
C TYR A 75 4.58 3.67 19.45
N THR A 76 4.35 4.36 18.34
CA THR A 76 5.17 4.31 17.12
C THR A 76 5.55 5.74 16.76
N SER A 77 6.86 6.04 16.63
CA SER A 77 7.35 7.35 16.21
C SER A 77 7.90 7.33 14.80
N VAL A 78 7.55 8.32 13.98
CA VAL A 78 8.00 8.47 12.59
C VAL A 78 8.47 9.91 12.37
N LYS A 79 9.70 10.09 11.88
CA LYS A 79 10.19 11.39 11.42
C LYS A 79 9.74 11.63 9.98
N GLN A 80 9.01 12.72 9.75
CA GLN A 80 8.52 13.11 8.44
C GLN A 80 9.37 14.24 7.84
N PRO A 81 9.74 14.15 6.54
CA PRO A 81 10.56 15.17 5.88
C PRO A 81 9.75 16.41 5.45
N PHE A 82 8.42 16.31 5.28
CA PHE A 82 7.57 17.44 4.89
C PHE A 82 6.09 17.25 5.32
N PRO A 83 5.48 18.20 6.07
CA PRO A 83 6.15 19.30 6.77
C PRO A 83 7.15 18.72 7.79
N LEU A 84 8.36 19.29 7.87
CA LEU A 84 9.45 18.71 8.66
C LEU A 84 9.02 18.56 10.13
N GLY A 85 9.05 17.34 10.66
CA GLY A 85 8.49 17.05 11.98
C GLY A 85 8.60 15.60 12.42
N VAL A 86 8.10 15.30 13.62
CA VAL A 86 7.98 13.93 14.16
C VAL A 86 6.51 13.67 14.50
N LEU A 87 5.95 12.59 13.94
CA LEU A 87 4.64 12.08 14.34
C LEU A 87 4.80 10.92 15.31
N ILE A 88 3.97 10.90 16.34
CA ILE A 88 3.93 9.81 17.31
C ILE A 88 2.49 9.34 17.43
N TYR A 89 2.28 8.06 17.18
CA TYR A 89 0.98 7.39 17.23
C TYR A 89 0.89 6.53 18.48
N PHE A 90 -0.23 6.66 19.20
CA PHE A 90 -0.54 5.92 20.41
C PHE A 90 -1.79 5.07 20.19
N PRO A 91 -1.64 3.83 19.70
CA PRO A 91 -2.79 2.96 19.44
C PRO A 91 -3.54 2.63 20.74
N GLU A 92 -4.86 2.50 20.65
CA GLU A 92 -5.77 2.19 21.76
C GLU A 92 -5.67 3.20 22.92
N THR A 93 -5.35 4.47 22.61
CA THR A 93 -5.16 5.55 23.59
C THR A 93 -6.00 6.76 23.22
N VAL A 94 -6.79 7.26 24.18
CA VAL A 94 -7.69 8.41 24.08
C VAL A 94 -7.01 9.66 24.66
N LEU A 95 -7.41 10.86 24.24
CA LEU A 95 -6.93 12.11 24.86
C LEU A 95 -7.71 12.41 26.15
N GLY A 96 -7.00 12.62 27.26
CA GLY A 96 -7.58 13.19 28.48
C GLY A 96 -7.87 14.69 28.35
N SER A 97 -8.22 15.35 29.45
CA SER A 97 -8.42 16.81 29.49
C SER A 97 -7.09 17.57 29.40
N ILE A 98 -6.48 17.59 28.21
CA ILE A 98 -5.22 18.28 27.89
C ILE A 98 -5.40 19.26 26.74
N ASP A 99 -4.52 20.25 26.65
CA ASP A 99 -4.52 21.18 25.51
C ASP A 99 -4.15 20.43 24.21
N THR A 100 -4.77 20.84 23.10
CA THR A 100 -4.59 20.19 21.78
C THR A 100 -3.49 20.84 20.94
N THR A 101 -3.00 22.02 21.33
CA THR A 101 -1.90 22.72 20.65
C THR A 101 -0.97 23.37 21.66
N TYR A 102 0.33 23.08 21.56
CA TYR A 102 1.41 23.69 22.35
C TYR A 102 2.38 24.39 21.41
N ASN A 103 2.75 25.63 21.70
CA ASN A 103 3.61 26.43 20.82
C ASN A 103 4.88 26.88 21.56
N PRO A 104 5.86 25.99 21.75
CA PRO A 104 7.06 26.30 22.53
C PRO A 104 7.94 27.32 21.81
N GLU A 105 8.52 28.26 22.56
CA GLU A 105 9.51 29.22 22.06
C GLU A 105 10.89 28.54 21.95
N SER A 106 11.07 27.71 20.92
CA SER A 106 12.33 26.99 20.66
C SER A 106 12.91 27.24 19.26
N ASP A 107 14.23 27.20 19.13
CA ASP A 107 14.94 27.31 17.84
C ASP A 107 14.89 26.01 17.02
N VAL A 108 14.62 24.87 17.67
CA VAL A 108 14.66 23.54 17.07
C VAL A 108 13.25 23.00 16.81
N VAL A 109 12.35 23.18 17.77
CA VAL A 109 10.98 22.64 17.74
C VAL A 109 9.96 23.75 17.48
N GLY A 110 8.99 23.48 16.61
CA GLY A 110 7.86 24.34 16.26
C GLY A 110 6.55 23.91 16.95
N PRO A 111 5.38 24.22 16.38
CA PRO A 111 4.09 23.86 16.99
C PRO A 111 3.94 22.35 17.21
N ILE A 112 3.41 21.97 18.36
CA ILE A 112 3.04 20.60 18.73
C ILE A 112 1.52 20.50 18.73
N ASN A 113 0.96 19.70 17.82
CA ASN A 113 -0.48 19.47 17.71
C ASN A 113 -0.84 18.06 18.17
N VAL A 114 -1.96 17.94 18.88
CA VAL A 114 -2.43 16.70 19.47
C VAL A 114 -3.87 16.49 19.04
N SER A 115 -4.15 15.33 18.45
CA SER A 115 -5.46 14.98 17.89
C SER A 115 -5.78 13.52 18.13
N GLU A 116 -7.05 13.17 18.26
CA GLU A 116 -7.51 11.78 18.31
C GLU A 116 -8.09 11.38 16.95
N LEU A 117 -7.68 10.23 16.42
CA LEU A 117 -8.29 9.63 15.24
C LEU A 117 -9.33 8.59 15.69
N THR A 118 -10.60 8.84 15.36
CA THR A 118 -11.72 7.95 15.69
C THR A 118 -12.01 6.88 14.64
N ASP A 119 -11.54 7.05 13.40
CA ASP A 119 -11.89 6.17 12.27
C ASP A 119 -11.23 4.78 12.31
N SER A 120 -10.20 4.59 13.14
CA SER A 120 -9.39 3.35 13.22
C SER A 120 -9.34 2.73 14.63
N GLY A 121 -10.27 3.11 15.51
CA GLY A 121 -10.19 2.87 16.96
C GLY A 121 -9.36 3.95 17.66
N HIS A 122 -9.73 4.29 18.90
CA HIS A 122 -9.15 5.37 19.71
C HIS A 122 -7.62 5.42 19.61
N THR A 123 -7.09 6.32 18.77
CA THR A 123 -5.64 6.47 18.57
C THR A 123 -5.29 7.93 18.69
N ALA A 124 -4.58 8.28 19.76
CA ALA A 124 -4.01 9.61 19.92
C ALA A 124 -2.80 9.78 18.98
N ARG A 125 -2.73 10.93 18.33
CA ARG A 125 -1.64 11.35 17.44
C ARG A 125 -1.06 12.66 17.96
N ILE A 126 0.25 12.68 18.16
CA ILE A 126 1.02 13.89 18.47
C ILE A 126 1.91 14.22 17.27
N GLU A 127 1.79 15.44 16.76
CA GLU A 127 2.58 15.97 15.66
C GLU A 127 3.46 17.12 16.15
N ILE A 128 4.77 16.89 16.17
CA ILE A 128 5.79 17.86 16.61
C ILE A 128 6.46 18.43 15.36
N SER A 129 6.19 19.69 15.03
CA SER A 129 6.87 20.36 13.91
C SER A 129 8.32 20.67 14.27
N LEU A 130 9.25 20.58 13.31
CA LEU A 130 10.65 20.91 13.49
C LEU A 130 11.04 22.08 12.59
N LYS A 131 11.79 23.04 13.15
CA LYS A 131 12.33 24.19 12.39
C LYS A 131 13.62 23.84 11.65
N LYS A 132 14.35 22.82 12.11
CA LYS A 132 15.61 22.32 11.53
C LYS A 132 15.67 20.79 11.58
N ASP A 133 16.37 20.18 10.62
CA ASP A 133 16.52 18.73 10.57
C ASP A 133 17.50 18.27 11.67
N THR A 134 16.96 17.62 12.70
CA THR A 134 17.68 17.32 13.94
C THR A 134 17.38 15.90 14.41
N SER A 135 18.37 15.20 14.96
CA SER A 135 18.16 13.86 15.53
C SER A 135 17.34 13.95 16.83
N TYR A 136 16.47 12.96 17.02
CA TYR A 136 15.61 12.86 18.20
C TYR A 136 15.71 11.46 18.81
N GLU A 137 15.48 11.37 20.11
CA GLU A 137 15.47 10.12 20.86
C GLU A 137 14.17 10.04 21.67
N VAL A 138 13.50 8.88 21.65
CA VAL A 138 12.30 8.64 22.47
C VAL A 138 12.65 7.61 23.52
N THR A 139 12.68 8.07 24.77
CA THR A 139 12.96 7.26 25.96
C THR A 139 11.66 7.06 26.75
N ARG A 140 11.47 5.87 27.32
CA ARG A 140 10.31 5.62 28.20
C ARG A 140 10.64 6.11 29.60
N GLU A 141 9.74 6.91 30.16
CA GLU A 141 9.88 7.47 31.51
C GLU A 141 8.53 7.33 32.23
N ASP A 142 8.52 6.53 33.31
CA ASP A 142 7.31 6.12 34.05
C ASP A 142 6.20 5.53 33.16
N ASN A 143 4.96 6.03 33.30
CA ASN A 143 3.81 5.70 32.46
C ASN A 143 3.74 6.55 31.18
N GLY A 144 4.85 7.15 30.77
CA GLY A 144 4.93 8.10 29.66
C GLY A 144 6.16 7.96 28.77
N LEU A 145 6.36 8.95 27.91
CA LEU A 145 7.49 9.07 26.99
C LEU A 145 8.19 10.39 27.20
N ARG A 146 9.52 10.38 27.13
CA ARG A 146 10.40 11.55 27.05
C ARG A 146 11.04 11.57 25.67
N ILE A 147 10.75 12.60 24.89
CA ILE A 147 11.22 12.80 23.51
C ILE A 147 12.23 13.94 23.52
N SER A 148 13.48 13.69 23.14
CA SER A 148 14.59 14.65 23.24
C SER A 148 15.15 14.98 21.85
N PHE A 149 15.28 16.26 21.50
CA PHE A 149 15.82 16.77 20.24
C PHE A 149 17.15 17.49 20.46
N LYS A 150 18.24 17.10 19.78
CA LYS A 150 19.60 17.66 20.02
C LYS A 150 19.85 18.99 19.29
N LYS A 151 20.35 20.03 19.96
CA LYS A 151 20.71 21.31 19.32
C LYS A 151 22.06 21.18 18.58
N ALA A 152 22.15 21.62 17.32
CA ALA A 152 23.38 21.51 16.53
C ALA A 152 24.40 22.61 16.91
N SER A 153 25.65 22.23 17.24
CA SER A 153 26.75 23.14 17.58
C SER A 153 27.50 23.63 16.34
N GLU A 154 27.73 24.94 16.22
CA GLU A 154 28.55 25.57 15.16
C GLU A 154 30.05 25.33 15.39
N ALA A 155 30.81 24.98 14.35
CA ALA A 155 32.27 24.80 14.40
C ALA A 155 33.00 25.70 13.38
N LEU A 156 34.07 26.35 13.85
CA LEU A 156 34.99 27.24 13.15
C LEU A 156 36.11 26.46 12.38
N THR A 157 36.56 27.01 11.25
CA THR A 157 37.73 26.65 10.41
C THR A 157 39.09 27.04 11.06
N PRO A 158 40.27 26.45 10.71
CA PRO A 158 41.07 26.81 9.50
C PRO A 158 42.09 25.75 8.95
N ALA A 159 42.96 26.21 8.03
CA ALA A 159 43.72 25.57 6.95
C ALA A 159 45.15 24.96 7.20
N ASP A 160 45.61 24.25 6.16
CA ASP A 160 46.95 24.22 5.50
C ASP A 160 48.11 23.22 5.82
N GLN A 161 48.57 22.56 4.73
CA GLN A 161 49.92 22.14 4.28
C GLN A 161 50.78 20.93 4.82
N THR A 162 51.05 20.02 3.86
CA THR A 162 52.35 19.46 3.36
C THR A 162 53.06 18.19 3.91
N VAL A 163 53.03 17.11 3.07
CA VAL A 163 54.11 16.39 2.31
C VAL A 163 55.33 15.67 3.00
N LYS A 164 55.51 14.36 2.62
CA LYS A 164 56.73 13.54 2.25
C LYS A 164 57.16 12.31 3.10
N THR A 165 56.95 11.13 2.49
CA THR A 165 57.85 9.98 2.12
C THR A 165 59.06 9.59 3.00
N GLU A 166 59.21 8.30 3.37
CA GLU A 166 60.15 7.29 2.80
C GLU A 166 60.20 5.94 3.60
N GLU A 167 60.72 4.90 2.95
CA GLU A 167 60.55 3.45 3.16
C GLU A 167 61.82 2.76 3.74
N LYS A 168 61.69 1.78 4.67
CA LYS A 168 62.54 0.55 4.77
C LYS A 168 62.17 -0.41 5.93
N LYS A 169 62.16 -1.71 5.62
CA LYS A 169 62.18 -2.92 6.52
C LYS A 169 63.59 -3.56 6.43
N PRO A 170 64.01 -4.62 7.19
CA PRO A 170 63.32 -5.41 8.23
C PRO A 170 64.18 -5.88 9.46
N VAL A 171 63.52 -6.62 10.37
CA VAL A 171 63.95 -7.81 11.18
C VAL A 171 63.76 -7.70 12.72
N ALA A 172 62.77 -8.49 13.19
CA ALA A 172 62.59 -9.29 14.43
C ALA A 172 63.51 -9.07 15.66
N GLU A 173 63.09 -9.18 16.93
CA GLU A 173 61.84 -9.58 17.61
C GLU A 173 62.04 -9.27 19.13
N SER A 174 60.93 -9.02 19.84
CA SER A 174 60.74 -8.91 21.30
C SER A 174 60.40 -7.50 21.79
N GLU A 175 59.10 -7.26 21.98
CA GLU A 175 58.61 -6.14 22.80
C GLU A 175 57.44 -6.59 23.70
N LYS A 176 57.63 -6.37 25.01
CA LYS A 176 56.58 -6.15 26.00
C LYS A 176 56.93 -4.86 26.71
N ALA A 177 56.19 -3.77 26.46
CA ALA A 177 56.07 -2.64 27.38
C ALA A 177 54.83 -1.80 27.05
N SER A 178 54.20 -1.33 28.13
CA SER A 178 53.15 -0.33 28.24
C SER A 178 53.31 0.87 27.29
N ALA A 179 52.24 1.22 26.56
CA ALA A 179 52.02 2.52 25.92
C ALA A 179 50.52 2.73 25.64
N LYS A 180 50.06 3.99 25.72
CA LYS A 180 48.71 4.47 25.39
C LYS A 180 48.12 3.75 24.18
N THR A 181 47.00 3.06 24.35
CA THR A 181 46.25 2.48 23.24
C THR A 181 45.31 3.54 22.69
N ASP A 182 45.70 4.18 21.58
CA ASP A 182 44.70 4.66 20.62
C ASP A 182 43.82 3.46 20.32
N THR A 183 42.57 3.47 20.82
CA THR A 183 41.59 2.41 20.56
C THR A 183 41.27 2.38 19.07
N THR A 184 42.05 1.63 18.31
CA THR A 184 41.78 1.32 16.91
C THR A 184 40.50 0.50 16.84
N ALA A 185 39.53 0.98 16.05
CA ALA A 185 38.26 0.30 15.84
C ALA A 185 38.50 -1.08 15.19
N ALA A 186 37.80 -2.10 15.68
CA ALA A 186 37.89 -3.47 15.19
C ALA A 186 37.50 -3.58 13.71
N THR A 187 38.30 -4.29 12.93
CA THR A 187 38.05 -4.59 11.51
C THR A 187 37.93 -6.07 11.20
N ARG A 188 38.40 -6.96 12.08
CA ARG A 188 38.39 -8.41 11.86
C ARG A 188 38.23 -9.21 13.15
N LEU A 189 37.35 -10.21 13.12
CA LEU A 189 37.17 -11.20 14.18
C LEU A 189 38.31 -12.21 14.21
N GLU A 190 38.87 -12.42 15.41
CA GLU A 190 39.92 -13.42 15.65
C GLU A 190 39.36 -14.71 16.24
N SER A 191 38.57 -14.59 17.31
CA SER A 191 37.99 -15.76 17.99
C SER A 191 36.78 -15.38 18.85
N ILE A 192 35.96 -16.38 19.19
CA ILE A 192 34.90 -16.25 20.20
C ILE A 192 35.16 -17.29 21.29
N SER A 193 35.22 -16.85 22.54
CA SER A 193 35.40 -17.70 23.72
C SER A 193 34.39 -17.36 24.81
N SER A 194 34.12 -18.28 25.74
CA SER A 194 33.17 -18.06 26.83
C SER A 194 33.72 -18.54 28.16
N ILE A 195 33.37 -17.84 29.25
CA ILE A 195 33.68 -18.22 30.63
C ILE A 195 32.38 -18.18 31.43
N GLU A 196 32.04 -19.28 32.11
CA GLU A 196 30.90 -19.34 33.02
C GLU A 196 31.29 -18.76 34.39
N LEU A 197 30.44 -17.89 34.93
CA LEU A 197 30.58 -17.25 36.26
C LEU A 197 29.41 -17.70 37.15
N GLU A 198 29.50 -17.48 38.47
CA GLU A 198 28.45 -17.90 39.41
C GLU A 198 27.05 -17.33 39.09
N ASN A 199 26.98 -16.12 38.52
CA ASN A 199 25.72 -15.39 38.28
C ASN A 199 25.40 -15.13 36.80
N GLY A 200 26.17 -15.70 35.85
CA GLY A 200 25.96 -15.49 34.42
C GLY A 200 27.09 -16.07 33.57
N THR A 201 27.00 -15.90 32.25
CA THR A 201 28.07 -16.31 31.32
C THR A 201 28.63 -15.09 30.60
N ASN A 202 29.96 -14.94 30.62
CA ASN A 202 30.66 -13.94 29.83
C ASN A 202 31.13 -14.55 28.50
N ILE A 203 30.80 -13.89 27.41
CA ILE A 203 31.20 -14.25 26.05
C ILE A 203 32.12 -13.15 25.53
N PHE A 204 33.33 -13.55 25.20
CA PHE A 204 34.38 -12.70 24.67
C PHE A 204 34.41 -12.84 23.15
N ILE A 205 34.09 -11.76 22.45
CA ILE A 205 34.29 -11.64 21.01
C ILE A 205 35.64 -10.95 20.84
N ASN A 206 36.67 -11.72 20.53
CA ASN A 206 38.04 -11.23 20.35
C ASN A 206 38.22 -10.78 18.90
N ALA A 207 38.61 -9.52 18.71
CA ALA A 207 38.87 -8.89 17.42
C ALA A 207 40.21 -8.15 17.43
N ASP A 208 40.69 -7.76 16.26
CA ASP A 208 41.94 -7.01 16.05
C ASP A 208 41.95 -5.58 16.61
N GLY A 209 40.84 -5.15 17.23
CA GLY A 209 40.67 -3.84 17.87
C GLY A 209 39.39 -3.79 18.71
N THR A 210 38.99 -2.60 19.16
CA THR A 210 37.80 -2.42 19.99
C THR A 210 36.53 -2.33 19.14
N VAL A 211 35.49 -3.08 19.47
CA VAL A 211 34.21 -3.02 18.75
C VAL A 211 33.36 -1.88 19.32
N ILE A 212 33.36 -0.75 18.60
CA ILE A 212 32.67 0.48 19.01
C ILE A 212 31.30 0.67 18.36
N ASP A 213 31.07 0.08 17.19
CA ASP A 213 29.81 0.21 16.43
C ASP A 213 29.08 -1.14 16.38
N TYR A 214 28.09 -1.30 17.26
CA TYR A 214 27.26 -2.49 17.29
C TYR A 214 25.81 -2.19 17.64
N LYS A 215 24.89 -3.01 17.13
CA LYS A 215 23.48 -3.04 17.51
C LYS A 215 23.12 -4.39 18.11
N SER A 216 22.26 -4.40 19.11
CA SER A 216 21.73 -5.64 19.67
C SER A 216 20.21 -5.66 19.66
N PHE A 217 19.63 -6.83 19.42
CA PHE A 217 18.19 -7.07 19.53
C PHE A 217 17.93 -8.51 19.95
N THR A 218 16.72 -8.80 20.44
CA THR A 218 16.33 -10.14 20.89
C THR A 218 15.23 -10.72 20.02
N THR A 219 15.19 -12.05 19.93
CA THR A 219 14.11 -12.78 19.27
C THR A 219 13.50 -13.77 20.25
N ASN A 220 12.18 -13.80 20.37
CA ASN A 220 11.49 -14.60 21.39
C ASN A 220 11.15 -16.03 20.94
N ASN A 221 11.28 -16.36 19.65
CA ASN A 221 10.91 -17.70 19.15
C ASN A 221 11.77 -18.13 17.93
N PRO A 222 12.87 -18.88 18.15
CA PRO A 222 13.43 -19.29 19.44
C PRO A 222 14.13 -18.12 20.19
N PRO A 223 14.25 -18.19 21.53
CA PRO A 223 14.93 -17.19 22.36
C PRO A 223 16.40 -16.99 21.98
N ARG A 224 16.73 -15.85 21.37
CA ARG A 224 18.10 -15.48 21.00
C ARG A 224 18.40 -14.03 21.30
N ILE A 225 19.66 -13.75 21.59
CA ILE A 225 20.22 -12.40 21.65
C ILE A 225 21.14 -12.25 20.45
N VAL A 226 20.91 -11.24 19.62
CA VAL A 226 21.65 -11.01 18.37
C VAL A 226 22.42 -9.71 18.49
N PHE A 227 23.70 -9.76 18.12
CA PHE A 227 24.60 -8.62 18.00
C PHE A 227 25.06 -8.48 16.56
N ASP A 228 24.83 -7.31 15.97
CA ASP A 228 25.38 -6.91 14.69
C ASP A 228 26.56 -5.96 14.94
N LEU A 229 27.78 -6.42 14.67
CA LEU A 229 29.02 -5.65 14.81
C LEU A 229 29.37 -5.09 13.43
N PHE A 230 29.23 -3.78 13.23
CA PHE A 230 29.45 -3.15 11.92
C PHE A 230 30.95 -2.96 11.66
N ASN A 231 31.36 -3.05 10.40
CA ASN A 231 32.76 -2.93 9.96
C ASN A 231 33.72 -4.01 10.48
N VAL A 232 33.23 -5.04 11.19
CA VAL A 232 34.03 -6.20 11.62
C VAL A 232 33.81 -7.37 10.64
N THR A 233 34.89 -7.87 10.04
CA THR A 233 34.87 -8.98 9.08
C THR A 233 35.21 -10.32 9.73
N SER A 234 34.73 -11.44 9.18
CA SER A 234 35.06 -12.80 9.67
C SER A 234 35.82 -13.59 8.60
N SER A 235 36.88 -14.28 9.01
CA SER A 235 37.70 -15.16 8.15
C SER A 235 36.92 -16.37 7.60
N PHE A 236 35.78 -16.70 8.23
CA PHE A 236 34.94 -17.84 7.87
C PHE A 236 33.81 -17.42 6.93
N LYS A 237 33.70 -18.12 5.78
CA LYS A 237 32.68 -17.87 4.74
C LYS A 237 31.31 -18.52 5.03
N THR A 238 31.22 -19.36 6.07
CA THR A 238 30.02 -20.11 6.46
C THR A 238 29.74 -19.95 7.96
N GLU A 239 28.49 -20.18 8.38
CA GLU A 239 28.06 -20.06 9.79
C GLU A 239 28.90 -20.98 10.68
N GLN A 240 29.53 -20.40 11.70
CA GLN A 240 30.28 -21.14 12.70
C GLN A 240 29.48 -21.21 13.99
N THR A 241 29.43 -22.39 14.60
CA THR A 241 28.74 -22.62 15.88
C THR A 241 29.75 -23.02 16.96
N VAL A 242 29.82 -22.24 18.03
CA VAL A 242 30.64 -22.49 19.21
C VAL A 242 29.72 -22.95 20.35
N PRO A 243 29.84 -24.21 20.82
CA PRO A 243 29.05 -24.68 21.95
C PRO A 243 29.56 -24.04 23.24
N VAL A 244 28.66 -23.43 24.02
CA VAL A 244 28.98 -22.80 25.32
C VAL A 244 28.49 -23.67 26.48
N ASN A 245 27.39 -24.42 26.29
CA ASN A 245 26.85 -25.41 27.22
C ASN A 245 26.66 -24.90 28.67
N SER A 246 26.42 -23.61 28.85
CA SER A 246 26.18 -23.00 30.17
C SER A 246 24.69 -22.92 30.50
N LYS A 247 24.34 -22.67 31.76
CA LYS A 247 22.94 -22.50 32.19
C LYS A 247 22.22 -21.32 31.53
N TRP A 248 22.96 -20.28 31.11
CA TRP A 248 22.44 -19.03 30.57
C TRP A 248 22.52 -18.94 29.04
N VAL A 249 23.56 -19.52 28.42
CA VAL A 249 23.76 -19.54 26.97
C VAL A 249 24.12 -20.95 26.51
N LYS A 250 23.34 -21.50 25.57
CA LYS A 250 23.50 -22.86 25.04
C LYS A 250 24.61 -22.92 23.99
N SER A 251 24.58 -22.00 23.02
CA SER A 251 25.54 -21.91 21.92
C SER A 251 25.67 -20.47 21.44
N VAL A 252 26.82 -20.14 20.87
CA VAL A 252 27.07 -18.88 20.18
C VAL A 252 27.35 -19.18 18.72
N ARG A 253 26.67 -18.48 17.83
CA ARG A 253 26.80 -18.64 16.38
C ARG A 253 27.24 -17.34 15.76
N HIS A 254 28.15 -17.38 14.81
CA HIS A 254 28.55 -16.16 14.11
C HIS A 254 28.62 -16.36 12.61
N TYR A 255 28.26 -15.31 11.88
CA TYR A 255 28.25 -15.27 10.43
C TYR A 255 28.69 -13.89 9.93
N GLY A 256 29.66 -13.89 9.02
CA GLY A 256 30.17 -12.67 8.39
C GLY A 256 29.31 -12.27 7.19
N TYR A 257 28.75 -11.07 7.22
CA TYR A 257 28.19 -10.37 6.06
C TYR A 257 29.22 -9.37 5.52
N PRO A 258 29.07 -8.86 4.28
CA PRO A 258 30.01 -7.90 3.70
C PRO A 258 30.17 -6.59 4.51
N ASP A 259 29.12 -6.16 5.22
CA ASP A 259 29.05 -4.90 5.97
C ASP A 259 29.09 -5.08 7.50
N ARG A 260 28.88 -6.30 8.01
CA ARG A 260 28.78 -6.56 9.45
C ARG A 260 29.03 -8.02 9.82
N LEU A 261 29.50 -8.25 11.03
CA LEU A 261 29.54 -9.56 11.66
C LEU A 261 28.30 -9.72 12.56
N ARG A 262 27.47 -10.72 12.28
CA ARG A 262 26.34 -11.08 13.15
C ARG A 262 26.75 -12.19 14.11
N VAL A 263 26.60 -11.94 15.41
CA VAL A 263 26.78 -12.92 16.49
C VAL A 263 25.44 -13.19 17.17
N VAL A 264 25.08 -14.45 17.30
CA VAL A 264 23.78 -14.93 17.79
C VAL A 264 24.00 -15.84 18.99
N LEU A 265 23.46 -15.48 20.13
CA LEU A 265 23.52 -16.25 21.37
C LEU A 265 22.18 -16.98 21.54
N ASP A 266 22.19 -18.31 21.50
CA ASP A 266 21.00 -19.11 21.79
C ASP A 266 20.82 -19.22 23.32
N THR A 267 19.72 -18.66 23.85
CA THR A 267 19.42 -18.59 25.29
C THR A 267 18.01 -19.12 25.59
N THR A 268 17.42 -18.77 26.73
CA THR A 268 16.03 -19.10 27.10
C THR A 268 15.26 -17.81 27.39
N ASP A 269 13.93 -17.82 27.23
CA ASP A 269 13.07 -16.62 27.36
C ASP A 269 13.33 -15.82 28.64
N ARG A 270 13.67 -16.50 29.73
CA ARG A 270 13.99 -15.92 31.03
C ARG A 270 15.20 -14.97 31.02
N TYR A 271 16.16 -15.14 30.10
CA TYR A 271 17.40 -14.35 30.07
C TYR A 271 17.48 -13.36 28.90
N LEU A 272 16.43 -13.26 28.07
CA LEU A 272 16.37 -12.29 26.97
C LEU A 272 16.43 -10.82 27.45
N ALA A 273 16.00 -10.56 28.68
CA ALA A 273 16.08 -9.24 29.30
C ALA A 273 17.33 -9.03 30.17
N ALA A 274 18.15 -10.06 30.37
CA ALA A 274 19.26 -10.06 31.33
C ALA A 274 20.61 -10.20 30.61
N PHE A 275 20.94 -9.24 29.75
CA PHE A 275 22.26 -9.19 29.11
C PHE A 275 22.82 -7.76 29.06
N SER A 276 24.14 -7.64 29.03
CA SER A 276 24.84 -6.38 28.79
C SER A 276 26.05 -6.61 27.90
N ALA A 277 26.46 -5.60 27.13
CA ALA A 277 27.66 -5.66 26.31
C ALA A 277 28.54 -4.45 26.61
N LYS A 278 29.84 -4.68 26.77
CA LYS A 278 30.84 -3.66 27.04
C LYS A 278 31.99 -3.82 26.05
N PRO A 279 32.39 -2.74 25.33
CA PRO A 279 33.61 -2.74 24.55
C PRO A 279 34.82 -3.10 25.42
N SER A 280 35.75 -3.88 24.86
CA SER A 280 37.02 -4.24 25.48
C SER A 280 38.15 -3.89 24.51
N GLU A 281 39.37 -3.67 25.00
CA GLU A 281 40.51 -3.24 24.18
C GLU A 281 40.65 -4.10 22.89
N ASN A 282 40.42 -5.41 23.01
CA ASN A 282 40.51 -6.37 21.91
C ASN A 282 39.15 -6.97 21.50
N GLY A 283 38.06 -6.21 21.60
CA GLY A 283 36.78 -6.58 20.98
C GLY A 283 35.54 -6.20 21.77
N LEU A 284 34.65 -7.17 22.04
CA LEU A 284 33.39 -6.96 22.77
C LEU A 284 33.16 -8.06 23.80
N VAL A 285 32.82 -7.68 25.03
CA VAL A 285 32.42 -8.62 26.09
C VAL A 285 30.92 -8.55 26.30
N ILE A 286 30.24 -9.69 26.18
CA ILE A 286 28.80 -9.82 26.36
C ILE A 286 28.56 -10.66 27.61
N GLN A 287 27.89 -10.10 28.61
CA GLN A 287 27.49 -10.79 29.83
C GLN A 287 26.01 -11.14 29.76
N VAL A 288 25.65 -12.40 30.01
CA VAL A 288 24.25 -12.87 30.05
C VAL A 288 23.97 -13.47 31.43
N GLY A 289 23.10 -12.81 32.20
CA GLY A 289 22.70 -13.14 33.57
C GLY A 289 23.08 -12.05 34.60
N SER A 290 22.06 -11.47 35.27
CA SER A 290 22.10 -10.90 36.64
C SER A 290 20.69 -10.48 37.09
N GLU A 291 20.31 -10.78 38.34
CA GLU A 291 19.10 -10.30 39.02
C GLU A 291 19.50 -9.11 39.92
N THR A 292 18.72 -8.02 39.98
CA THR A 292 18.92 -6.97 41.01
C THR A 292 17.58 -6.44 41.53
N GLN A 293 17.52 -6.36 42.87
CA GLN A 293 16.39 -6.13 43.78
C GLN A 293 16.06 -4.63 43.99
N THR A 294 14.81 -4.32 44.36
CA THR A 294 14.35 -3.22 45.25
C THR A 294 12.96 -3.65 45.81
N VAL A 295 12.66 -3.78 47.12
CA VAL A 295 12.60 -2.88 48.31
C VAL A 295 11.49 -1.80 48.27
N ASP A 296 10.32 -2.17 48.84
CA ASP A 296 9.47 -1.48 49.84
C ASP A 296 9.22 0.05 49.78
N LYS A 297 7.97 0.50 49.57
CA LYS A 297 7.09 1.19 50.57
C LYS A 297 5.84 1.91 50.00
N SER A 298 4.72 1.66 50.71
CA SER A 298 3.61 2.57 51.13
C SER A 298 2.59 3.21 50.16
N GLU A 299 1.33 2.79 50.34
CA GLU A 299 0.01 3.51 50.34
C GLU A 299 0.04 4.94 50.96
N PRO A 300 -1.05 5.79 50.97
CA PRO A 300 -2.52 5.51 50.93
C PRO A 300 -3.39 6.47 50.04
N VAL A 301 -4.61 6.10 49.55
CA VAL A 301 -6.01 6.10 50.11
C VAL A 301 -6.81 7.42 49.92
N GLU A 302 -8.12 7.25 49.63
CA GLU A 302 -9.29 8.18 49.71
C GLU A 302 -9.53 9.18 48.54
N GLU A 303 -10.75 9.51 48.08
CA GLU A 303 -12.16 9.10 48.31
C GLU A 303 -13.07 9.95 47.38
N ARG A 304 -14.35 9.53 47.27
CA ARG A 304 -15.58 10.22 46.80
C ARG A 304 -15.91 10.11 45.31
N ALA A 305 -16.93 9.33 44.91
CA ALA A 305 -18.38 9.51 45.14
C ALA A 305 -18.88 10.82 44.48
N GLU A 306 -19.95 10.91 43.70
CA GLU A 306 -21.22 10.19 43.64
C GLU A 306 -22.01 10.89 42.49
N ILE A 307 -22.76 10.26 41.57
CA ILE A 307 -24.23 10.08 41.59
C ILE A 307 -24.59 9.77 40.12
N ALA A 308 -25.00 8.53 39.82
CA ALA A 308 -26.40 8.08 39.62
C ALA A 308 -27.07 8.71 38.38
N ALA A 309 -27.19 7.96 37.30
CA ALA A 309 -28.27 7.00 37.00
C ALA A 309 -29.47 7.67 36.33
N LYS A 310 -29.92 7.13 35.18
CA LYS A 310 -31.12 6.28 35.11
C LYS A 310 -31.52 5.98 33.65
N GLU A 311 -31.66 4.67 33.39
CA GLU A 311 -32.63 3.95 32.51
C GLU A 311 -32.65 4.25 30.99
N MET A 312 -32.41 3.27 30.11
CA MET A 312 -33.08 1.98 29.82
C MET A 312 -34.23 2.09 28.81
N THR A 313 -34.25 1.07 27.95
CA THR A 313 -35.33 0.48 27.14
C THR A 313 -35.68 1.09 25.79
N THR A 314 -36.08 0.38 24.74
CA THR A 314 -35.98 -1.01 24.22
C THR A 314 -36.64 -0.96 22.82
N SER A 315 -36.29 -1.91 21.93
CA SER A 315 -37.09 -2.43 20.80
C SER A 315 -37.23 -1.61 19.51
N GLU A 316 -37.48 -2.16 18.32
CA GLU A 316 -37.30 -3.47 17.65
C GLU A 316 -38.08 -3.39 16.30
N VAL A 317 -37.41 -3.72 15.18
CA VAL A 317 -37.85 -4.45 13.95
C VAL A 317 -39.13 -4.09 13.13
N ALA A 318 -38.93 -4.20 11.80
CA ALA A 318 -39.83 -4.64 10.70
C ALA A 318 -40.59 -3.62 9.79
N ALA A 319 -40.08 -3.55 8.55
CA ALA A 319 -40.72 -3.84 7.24
C ALA A 319 -42.22 -3.56 6.99
N ALA A 320 -42.52 -2.80 5.92
CA ALA A 320 -43.18 -3.26 4.66
C ALA A 320 -43.68 -2.09 3.77
N SER A 321 -43.64 -2.32 2.45
CA SER A 321 -44.02 -1.44 1.30
C SER A 321 -45.47 -0.97 1.21
N GLN A 322 -45.70 0.21 0.59
CA GLN A 322 -46.61 0.40 -0.58
C GLN A 322 -46.58 1.82 -1.23
N VAL A 323 -46.14 1.86 -2.49
CA VAL A 323 -46.74 2.43 -3.73
C VAL A 323 -47.36 3.86 -3.82
N ALA A 324 -46.76 4.64 -4.75
CA ALA A 324 -47.31 5.65 -5.69
C ALA A 324 -47.70 7.09 -5.25
N ALA A 325 -46.83 8.05 -5.61
CA ALA A 325 -47.19 9.31 -6.30
C ALA A 325 -45.93 9.94 -6.94
N ALA A 326 -46.04 10.48 -8.15
CA ALA A 326 -44.99 11.25 -8.85
C ALA A 326 -45.45 12.72 -9.01
N PRO A 327 -44.57 13.68 -9.36
CA PRO A 327 -43.59 14.31 -8.49
C PRO A 327 -43.87 15.82 -8.32
N GLU A 328 -43.66 16.38 -7.13
CA GLU A 328 -43.56 17.84 -6.95
C GLU A 328 -42.10 18.30 -7.10
N ALA A 329 -41.89 19.32 -7.93
CA ALA A 329 -40.59 19.92 -8.19
C ALA A 329 -40.03 20.62 -6.94
N PRO A 330 -38.76 20.40 -6.55
CA PRO A 330 -38.19 21.10 -5.41
C PRO A 330 -37.76 22.53 -5.78
N LYS A 331 -38.06 23.44 -4.85
CA LYS A 331 -37.91 24.89 -4.91
C LYS A 331 -36.44 25.32 -4.90
N ILE A 332 -36.15 26.35 -5.68
CA ILE A 332 -34.82 26.95 -5.87
C ILE A 332 -34.42 27.77 -4.63
N SER A 333 -33.39 27.31 -3.90
CA SER A 333 -32.76 28.07 -2.83
C SER A 333 -31.72 29.06 -3.37
N LYS A 334 -31.84 30.34 -2.99
CA LYS A 334 -30.92 31.42 -3.35
C LYS A 334 -29.69 31.38 -2.43
N VAL A 335 -28.51 31.10 -2.99
CA VAL A 335 -27.21 31.34 -2.34
C VAL A 335 -26.42 32.37 -3.16
N ASN A 336 -26.02 33.46 -2.49
CA ASN A 336 -25.14 34.52 -3.01
C ASN A 336 -23.66 34.11 -2.85
N ASN A 337 -22.82 34.56 -3.78
CA ASN A 337 -21.51 33.99 -4.04
C ASN A 337 -20.39 35.05 -4.00
N SER A 338 -19.19 34.66 -3.56
CA SER A 338 -17.96 35.38 -3.93
C SER A 338 -16.76 34.48 -4.25
N LYS A 339 -16.83 33.15 -4.07
CA LYS A 339 -15.75 32.20 -4.44
C LYS A 339 -16.32 30.93 -5.11
N PRO A 340 -15.70 30.38 -6.16
CA PRO A 340 -16.17 29.14 -6.78
C PRO A 340 -16.09 27.96 -5.80
N ALA A 341 -17.09 27.06 -5.85
CA ALA A 341 -17.05 25.78 -5.15
C ALA A 341 -16.07 24.83 -5.85
N TRP A 342 -15.49 23.87 -5.13
CA TRP A 342 -14.66 22.83 -5.73
C TRP A 342 -15.35 21.47 -5.61
N VAL A 343 -15.30 20.66 -6.68
CA VAL A 343 -15.72 19.26 -6.61
C VAL A 343 -14.63 18.45 -5.90
N ASN A 344 -14.94 17.96 -4.71
CA ASN A 344 -14.05 17.18 -3.85
C ASN A 344 -14.42 15.68 -3.82
N ARG A 345 -15.49 15.25 -4.52
CA ARG A 345 -15.86 13.84 -4.64
C ARG A 345 -16.72 13.60 -5.89
N ILE A 346 -16.44 12.54 -6.64
CA ILE A 346 -17.32 12.03 -7.71
C ILE A 346 -17.24 10.51 -7.59
N ASP A 347 -18.24 9.92 -6.94
CA ASP A 347 -18.31 8.50 -6.68
C ASP A 347 -19.54 7.90 -7.34
N PHE A 348 -19.49 6.59 -7.51
CA PHE A 348 -20.57 5.78 -8.04
C PHE A 348 -20.82 4.61 -7.08
N SER A 349 -22.08 4.35 -6.79
CA SER A 349 -22.52 3.19 -6.00
C SER A 349 -23.57 2.40 -6.78
N SER A 350 -23.31 1.09 -6.96
CA SER A 350 -24.31 0.14 -7.43
C SER A 350 -25.12 -0.38 -6.24
N GLU A 351 -26.43 -0.22 -6.27
CA GLU A 351 -27.36 -0.68 -5.24
C GLU A 351 -27.97 -2.04 -5.62
N GLU A 352 -28.67 -2.68 -4.67
CA GLU A 352 -29.35 -3.95 -4.88
C GLU A 352 -30.34 -3.87 -6.06
N ALA A 353 -30.42 -4.97 -6.81
CA ALA A 353 -31.29 -5.11 -8.00
C ALA A 353 -30.97 -4.16 -9.17
N GLY A 354 -29.74 -3.69 -9.31
CA GLY A 354 -29.28 -2.94 -10.50
C GLY A 354 -29.56 -1.44 -10.48
N LYS A 355 -30.06 -0.91 -9.35
CA LYS A 355 -30.19 0.54 -9.10
C LYS A 355 -28.80 1.18 -8.96
N SER A 356 -28.72 2.49 -9.16
CA SER A 356 -27.43 3.17 -9.14
C SER A 356 -27.51 4.59 -8.62
N THR A 357 -26.53 4.99 -7.84
CA THR A 357 -26.45 6.33 -7.28
C THR A 357 -25.11 6.99 -7.62
N ILE A 358 -25.15 8.18 -8.21
CA ILE A 358 -23.98 9.03 -8.45
C ILE A 358 -23.90 10.05 -7.32
N ILE A 359 -22.74 10.14 -6.67
CA ILE A 359 -22.50 10.98 -5.51
C ILE A 359 -21.46 12.05 -5.87
N ILE A 360 -21.86 13.31 -5.86
CA ILE A 360 -20.99 14.45 -6.16
C ILE A 360 -20.82 15.28 -4.90
N GLY A 361 -19.63 15.24 -4.32
CA GLY A 361 -19.25 16.09 -3.19
C GLY A 361 -18.67 17.40 -3.68
N THR A 362 -19.09 18.48 -3.04
CA THR A 362 -18.62 19.84 -3.29
C THR A 362 -18.14 20.46 -1.99
N THR A 363 -17.43 21.60 -2.04
CA THR A 363 -17.00 22.30 -0.81
C THR A 363 -18.13 23.10 -0.14
N LYS A 364 -19.27 23.28 -0.83
CA LYS A 364 -20.43 24.05 -0.37
C LYS A 364 -21.62 23.74 -1.27
N PRO A 365 -22.88 23.94 -0.83
CA PRO A 365 -24.05 23.78 -1.67
C PRO A 365 -23.96 24.61 -2.96
N ILE A 366 -24.15 23.95 -4.09
CA ILE A 366 -24.09 24.53 -5.43
C ILE A 366 -25.44 24.54 -6.12
N LYS A 367 -25.62 25.46 -7.08
CA LYS A 367 -26.76 25.41 -8.00
C LYS A 367 -26.41 24.49 -9.16
N TYR A 368 -27.37 23.69 -9.60
CA TYR A 368 -27.19 22.76 -10.72
C TYR A 368 -28.39 22.78 -11.67
N LYS A 369 -28.19 22.29 -12.90
CA LYS A 369 -29.26 22.07 -13.89
C LYS A 369 -28.99 20.79 -14.67
N LEU A 370 -29.95 19.88 -14.72
CA LEU A 370 -29.89 18.72 -15.61
C LEU A 370 -30.51 19.05 -16.97
N LYS A 371 -29.85 18.62 -18.04
CA LYS A 371 -30.34 18.65 -19.41
C LYS A 371 -30.30 17.24 -19.98
N LYS A 372 -31.38 16.81 -20.60
CA LYS A 372 -31.42 15.56 -21.37
C LYS A 372 -30.96 15.87 -22.80
N ILE A 373 -29.81 15.33 -23.21
CA ILE A 373 -29.27 15.53 -24.58
C ILE A 373 -29.80 14.42 -25.50
N GLN A 374 -29.80 13.18 -25.01
CA GLN A 374 -30.33 12.01 -25.71
C GLN A 374 -31.12 11.14 -24.73
N ASP A 375 -31.84 10.14 -25.23
CA ASP A 375 -32.68 9.29 -24.38
C ASP A 375 -31.92 8.57 -23.26
N ASN A 376 -30.67 8.20 -23.52
CA ASN A 376 -29.77 7.56 -22.56
C ASN A 376 -28.61 8.46 -22.11
N LYS A 377 -28.62 9.77 -22.39
CA LYS A 377 -27.51 10.69 -22.05
C LYS A 377 -28.02 11.95 -21.36
N LEU A 378 -27.56 12.15 -20.12
CA LEU A 378 -27.86 13.31 -19.29
C LEU A 378 -26.61 14.17 -19.13
N LEU A 379 -26.85 15.47 -19.04
CA LEU A 379 -25.81 16.47 -18.83
C LEU A 379 -26.15 17.27 -17.58
N LEU A 380 -25.25 17.23 -16.61
CA LEU A 380 -25.38 17.94 -15.34
C LEU A 380 -24.49 19.18 -15.37
N ASP A 381 -25.11 20.35 -15.44
CA ASP A 381 -24.44 21.65 -15.37
C ASP A 381 -24.30 22.06 -13.89
N LEU A 382 -23.06 22.23 -13.41
CA LEU A 382 -22.75 22.73 -12.07
C LEU A 382 -22.30 24.18 -12.16
N TYR A 383 -23.09 25.10 -11.60
CA TYR A 383 -22.82 26.53 -11.67
C TYR A 383 -21.80 26.95 -10.61
N ASN A 384 -20.86 27.82 -10.99
CA ASN A 384 -19.84 28.37 -10.10
C ASN A 384 -19.07 27.27 -9.34
N THR A 385 -18.70 26.21 -10.05
CA THR A 385 -18.01 25.04 -9.55
C THR A 385 -16.81 24.70 -10.43
N ASN A 386 -15.67 24.40 -9.80
CA ASN A 386 -14.43 23.99 -10.44
C ASN A 386 -14.14 22.51 -10.19
N ILE A 387 -13.68 21.81 -11.23
CA ILE A 387 -13.25 20.41 -11.17
C ILE A 387 -11.72 20.36 -11.37
N PRO A 388 -10.96 19.94 -10.35
CA PRO A 388 -9.52 19.73 -10.51
C PRO A 388 -9.20 18.77 -11.66
N GLU A 389 -8.10 19.01 -12.39
CA GLU A 389 -7.73 18.22 -13.58
C GLU A 389 -7.71 16.71 -13.31
N TYR A 390 -7.22 16.30 -12.13
CA TYR A 390 -7.16 14.88 -11.74
C TYR A 390 -8.54 14.22 -11.55
N ARG A 391 -9.62 15.00 -11.40
CA ARG A 391 -11.02 14.52 -11.27
C ARG A 391 -11.82 14.63 -12.56
N GLN A 392 -11.21 15.10 -13.66
CA GLN A 392 -11.84 15.09 -14.99
C GLN A 392 -11.71 13.72 -15.69
N ARG A 393 -11.20 12.69 -14.99
CA ARG A 393 -11.12 11.33 -15.51
C ARG A 393 -12.53 10.71 -15.53
N PRO A 394 -12.95 10.08 -16.63
CA PRO A 394 -14.26 9.43 -16.69
C PRO A 394 -14.28 8.19 -15.80
N LEU A 395 -15.38 7.99 -15.06
CA LEU A 395 -15.69 6.74 -14.38
C LEU A 395 -16.47 5.85 -15.35
N ILE A 396 -15.95 4.65 -15.59
CA ILE A 396 -16.55 3.67 -16.49
C ILE A 396 -17.19 2.58 -15.63
N THR A 397 -18.51 2.49 -15.66
CA THR A 397 -19.31 1.62 -14.79
C THR A 397 -19.97 0.47 -15.55
N THR A 398 -19.60 0.29 -16.83
CA THR A 398 -20.09 -0.77 -17.73
C THR A 398 -20.00 -2.21 -17.18
N ARG A 399 -19.13 -2.44 -16.17
CA ARG A 399 -18.90 -3.75 -15.54
C ARG A 399 -19.75 -4.00 -14.30
N PHE A 400 -20.36 -2.98 -13.73
CA PHE A 400 -21.22 -3.13 -12.55
C PHE A 400 -22.66 -3.40 -12.98
N GLU A 401 -23.40 -4.16 -12.18
CA GLU A 401 -24.85 -4.31 -12.35
C GLU A 401 -25.51 -2.97 -12.00
N SER A 402 -25.69 -2.13 -13.01
CA SER A 402 -25.98 -0.71 -12.83
C SER A 402 -26.70 -0.10 -14.02
N ALA A 403 -27.40 1.00 -13.75
CA ALA A 403 -28.12 1.80 -14.73
C ALA A 403 -27.20 2.67 -15.60
N VAL A 404 -26.02 3.00 -15.10
CA VAL A 404 -25.10 3.98 -15.68
C VAL A 404 -23.92 3.25 -16.31
N ASP A 405 -23.58 3.58 -17.55
CA ASP A 405 -22.42 3.02 -18.25
C ASP A 405 -21.17 3.89 -18.06
N ARG A 406 -21.33 5.22 -18.00
CA ARG A 406 -20.20 6.16 -17.95
C ARG A 406 -20.56 7.49 -17.31
N ILE A 407 -19.64 8.04 -16.51
CA ILE A 407 -19.73 9.36 -15.89
C ILE A 407 -18.48 10.14 -16.30
N THR A 408 -18.63 11.23 -17.05
CA THR A 408 -17.51 12.00 -17.61
C THR A 408 -17.58 13.44 -17.11
N PRO A 409 -16.78 13.80 -16.09
CA PRO A 409 -16.64 15.18 -15.62
C PRO A 409 -15.69 15.94 -16.54
N PHE A 410 -16.05 17.16 -16.95
CA PHE A 410 -15.18 18.00 -17.75
C PHE A 410 -15.43 19.49 -17.46
N GLN A 411 -14.38 20.29 -17.64
CA GLN A 411 -14.43 21.73 -17.50
C GLN A 411 -13.52 22.38 -18.55
N THR A 412 -14.09 23.15 -19.47
CA THR A 412 -13.29 23.86 -20.48
C THR A 412 -12.98 25.29 -20.03
N PRO A 413 -11.88 25.91 -20.50
CA PRO A 413 -11.55 27.30 -20.17
C PRO A 413 -12.65 28.31 -20.53
N LYS A 414 -13.51 27.98 -21.50
CA LYS A 414 -14.65 28.81 -21.92
C LYS A 414 -15.76 28.88 -20.86
N MET A 415 -15.83 27.92 -19.93
CA MET A 415 -16.95 27.78 -18.98
C MET A 415 -16.90 28.72 -17.76
N LYS A 416 -15.91 29.62 -17.65
CA LYS A 416 -15.83 30.71 -16.63
C LYS A 416 -16.28 30.30 -15.21
N ASN A 417 -15.62 29.29 -14.64
CA ASN A 417 -15.93 28.69 -13.33
C ASN A 417 -17.24 27.89 -13.25
N ASN A 418 -17.80 27.44 -14.37
CA ASN A 418 -18.80 26.36 -14.37
C ASN A 418 -18.14 25.06 -14.78
N SER A 419 -18.74 23.94 -14.40
CA SER A 419 -18.28 22.61 -14.77
C SER A 419 -19.46 21.73 -15.19
N MET A 420 -19.19 20.71 -16.01
CA MET A 420 -20.22 19.83 -16.54
C MET A 420 -19.88 18.38 -16.27
N ILE A 421 -20.90 17.55 -16.06
CA ILE A 421 -20.76 16.10 -15.93
C ILE A 421 -21.72 15.45 -16.93
N ALA A 422 -21.18 14.75 -17.91
CA ALA A 422 -21.96 13.93 -18.83
C ALA A 422 -22.16 12.53 -18.24
N ILE A 423 -23.41 12.08 -18.17
CA ILE A 423 -23.82 10.79 -17.61
C ILE A 423 -24.48 10.01 -18.73
N GLU A 424 -23.91 8.85 -19.05
CA GLU A 424 -24.44 7.93 -20.06
C GLU A 424 -25.02 6.72 -19.35
N MET A 425 -26.30 6.47 -19.60
CA MET A 425 -27.09 5.37 -19.08
C MET A 425 -27.18 4.25 -20.12
N ARG A 426 -27.43 3.02 -19.67
CA ARG A 426 -27.63 1.88 -20.57
C ARG A 426 -28.88 2.04 -21.43
N GLU A 427 -29.92 2.55 -20.82
CA GLU A 427 -31.20 2.88 -21.44
C GLU A 427 -31.81 4.12 -20.78
N ALA A 428 -32.95 4.58 -21.30
CA ALA A 428 -33.64 5.74 -20.74
C ALA A 428 -34.33 5.39 -19.42
N LEU A 429 -33.72 5.78 -18.29
CA LEU A 429 -34.22 5.46 -16.97
C LEU A 429 -34.72 6.69 -16.20
N PRO A 430 -35.80 6.55 -15.41
CA PRO A 430 -36.21 7.58 -14.47
C PRO A 430 -35.10 7.82 -13.43
N TYR A 431 -34.90 9.09 -13.07
CA TYR A 431 -33.94 9.49 -12.06
C TYR A 431 -34.54 10.49 -11.07
N THR A 432 -34.04 10.47 -9.84
CA THR A 432 -34.33 11.48 -8.81
C THR A 432 -33.03 12.14 -8.36
N VAL A 433 -33.09 13.44 -8.04
CA VAL A 433 -31.92 14.20 -7.61
C VAL A 433 -32.19 14.78 -6.24
N GLU A 434 -31.29 14.53 -5.31
CA GLU A 434 -31.33 15.04 -3.94
C GLU A 434 -30.02 15.76 -3.65
N GLN A 435 -30.09 16.92 -2.98
CA GLN A 435 -28.91 17.62 -2.50
C GLN A 435 -29.04 17.83 -1.01
N VAL A 436 -28.14 17.20 -0.25
CA VAL A 436 -28.02 17.35 1.20
C VAL A 436 -26.71 18.08 1.45
N ASP A 437 -26.83 19.34 1.86
CA ASP A 437 -25.70 20.23 2.11
C ASP A 437 -24.72 20.33 0.92
N ASP A 438 -23.54 19.73 1.05
CA ASP A 438 -22.44 19.76 0.10
C ASP A 438 -22.37 18.51 -0.80
N LEU A 439 -23.28 17.55 -0.60
CA LEU A 439 -23.44 16.33 -1.39
C LEU A 439 -24.66 16.40 -2.32
N LEU A 440 -24.43 16.21 -3.61
CA LEU A 440 -25.44 16.07 -4.65
C LEU A 440 -25.52 14.61 -5.09
N MET A 441 -26.67 13.97 -4.89
CA MET A 441 -26.93 12.56 -5.19
C MET A 441 -27.96 12.41 -6.32
N LEU A 442 -27.61 11.61 -7.33
CA LEU A 442 -28.50 11.29 -8.44
C LEU A 442 -28.80 9.78 -8.41
N HIS A 443 -30.05 9.43 -8.15
CA HIS A 443 -30.51 8.04 -8.06
C HIS A 443 -31.18 7.62 -9.37
N PHE A 444 -30.79 6.47 -9.88
CA PHE A 444 -31.31 5.85 -11.10
C PHE A 444 -31.99 4.53 -10.77
N GLN A 445 -33.15 4.30 -11.39
CA GLN A 445 -33.83 3.00 -11.30
C GLN A 445 -33.06 1.89 -12.02
N ALA A 446 -33.35 0.64 -11.72
CA ALA A 446 -32.66 -0.52 -12.28
C ALA A 446 -32.77 -0.62 -13.81
N SER A 447 -31.68 -0.98 -14.48
CA SER A 447 -31.70 -1.27 -15.92
C SER A 447 -32.11 -2.71 -16.21
N SER A 448 -32.89 -2.88 -17.28
CA SER A 448 -33.21 -4.17 -17.90
C SER A 448 -32.07 -4.74 -18.76
N ILE A 449 -31.01 -3.97 -19.01
CA ILE A 449 -29.87 -4.35 -19.86
C ILE A 449 -28.71 -4.84 -18.99
N SER A 450 -28.33 -6.11 -19.19
CA SER A 450 -27.21 -6.76 -18.49
C SER A 450 -25.85 -6.10 -18.77
N PRO A 451 -24.88 -6.17 -17.84
CA PRO A 451 -23.53 -5.61 -18.02
C PRO A 451 -22.79 -6.17 -19.23
N LYS A 452 -21.99 -5.33 -19.90
CA LYS A 452 -21.15 -5.75 -21.03
C LYS A 452 -19.95 -6.55 -20.53
N THR A 453 -19.62 -7.65 -21.20
CA THR A 453 -18.47 -8.51 -20.87
C THR A 453 -17.14 -7.87 -21.28
N LEU A 454 -16.03 -8.37 -20.72
CA LEU A 454 -14.68 -7.80 -20.87
C LEU A 454 -14.26 -7.63 -22.34
N ASP A 455 -14.64 -8.56 -23.21
CA ASP A 455 -14.18 -8.64 -24.60
C ASP A 455 -14.95 -7.70 -25.55
N GLU A 456 -16.17 -7.29 -25.16
CA GLU A 456 -17.03 -6.41 -25.96
C GLU A 456 -16.82 -4.92 -25.63
N ALA A 457 -16.34 -4.61 -24.43
CA ALA A 457 -16.07 -3.25 -23.97
C ALA A 457 -14.71 -2.74 -24.49
N LYS A 458 -14.60 -2.47 -25.80
CA LYS A 458 -13.43 -1.79 -26.39
C LYS A 458 -13.31 -0.36 -25.83
N LEU A 459 -12.61 -0.18 -24.69
CA LEU A 459 -12.51 1.11 -24.01
C LEU A 459 -11.55 2.06 -24.77
N PRO A 460 -12.02 3.20 -25.29
CA PRO A 460 -11.16 4.21 -25.89
C PRO A 460 -10.34 4.95 -24.83
N SER A 461 -9.20 5.53 -25.23
CA SER A 461 -8.38 6.37 -24.34
C SER A 461 -9.19 7.54 -23.77
N TRP A 462 -9.10 7.78 -22.45
CA TRP A 462 -9.92 8.77 -21.74
C TRP A 462 -9.88 10.19 -22.33
N LYS A 463 -8.75 10.63 -22.90
CA LYS A 463 -8.63 11.93 -23.59
C LYS A 463 -9.52 12.02 -24.84
N LYS A 464 -9.66 10.92 -25.60
CA LYS A 464 -10.54 10.86 -26.78
C LYS A 464 -12.01 10.92 -26.37
N VAL A 465 -12.36 10.33 -25.22
CA VAL A 465 -13.72 10.38 -24.67
C VAL A 465 -14.10 11.80 -24.29
N ILE A 466 -13.21 12.53 -23.60
CA ILE A 466 -13.44 13.94 -23.26
C ILE A 466 -13.59 14.79 -24.54
N ALA A 467 -12.71 14.60 -25.52
CA ALA A 467 -12.79 15.32 -26.79
C ALA A 467 -14.10 15.03 -27.54
N GLN A 468 -14.56 13.78 -27.55
CA GLN A 468 -15.83 13.38 -28.15
C GLN A 468 -17.03 14.01 -27.42
N VAL A 469 -17.05 13.97 -26.09
CA VAL A 469 -18.11 14.58 -25.29
C VAL A 469 -18.15 16.09 -25.50
N ILE A 470 -16.99 16.77 -25.55
CA ILE A 470 -16.91 18.20 -25.86
C ILE A 470 -17.47 18.48 -27.25
N ALA A 471 -17.07 17.69 -28.26
CA ALA A 471 -17.55 17.86 -29.64
C ALA A 471 -19.07 17.64 -29.78
N GLU A 472 -19.62 16.61 -29.12
CA GLU A 472 -21.07 16.33 -29.07
C GLU A 472 -21.85 17.41 -28.30
N THR A 473 -21.23 18.03 -27.30
CA THR A 473 -21.85 19.12 -26.53
C THR A 473 -21.84 20.44 -27.30
N GLU A 474 -20.77 20.72 -28.07
CA GLU A 474 -20.67 21.90 -28.94
C GLU A 474 -21.60 21.78 -30.18
N THR A 475 -21.91 20.56 -30.65
CA THR A 475 -22.86 20.34 -31.77
C THR A 475 -24.34 20.31 -31.35
N ALA A 476 -24.64 20.13 -30.06
CA ALA A 476 -26.01 20.11 -29.55
C ALA A 476 -26.57 21.50 -29.18
N GLU A 477 -25.80 22.56 -29.39
CA GLU A 477 -26.28 23.95 -29.27
C GLU A 477 -26.98 24.35 -30.58
N PRO A 478 -28.26 24.77 -30.58
CA PRO A 478 -29.03 24.93 -31.80
C PRO A 478 -28.43 26.00 -32.73
N GLU A 479 -28.16 25.58 -33.96
CA GLU A 479 -27.80 26.42 -35.10
C GLU A 479 -28.83 27.53 -35.32
N ALA A 480 -28.50 28.74 -34.88
CA ALA A 480 -29.19 29.96 -35.27
C ALA A 480 -28.24 31.15 -35.21
N VAL A 481 -27.23 31.21 -36.09
CA VAL A 481 -26.96 32.36 -37.00
C VAL A 481 -25.96 31.88 -38.05
N ALA A 482 -26.47 31.42 -39.19
CA ALA A 482 -25.67 31.29 -40.41
C ALA A 482 -25.65 32.65 -41.12
N GLY A 483 -24.45 33.15 -41.41
CA GLY A 483 -24.26 34.28 -42.32
C GLY A 483 -23.40 35.41 -41.74
N MET A 484 -22.08 35.25 -41.79
CA MET A 484 -21.23 36.28 -42.37
C MET A 484 -19.85 35.69 -42.65
N ALA A 485 -19.48 35.64 -43.93
CA ALA A 485 -18.11 35.41 -44.35
C ALA A 485 -17.22 36.48 -43.72
N ALA A 486 -16.19 36.04 -43.00
CA ALA A 486 -15.18 36.93 -42.44
C ALA A 486 -14.27 37.43 -43.58
N GLU A 487 -14.65 38.55 -44.17
CA GLU A 487 -13.67 39.46 -44.77
C GLU A 487 -12.72 39.95 -43.67
N PRO A 488 -11.42 40.12 -43.95
CA PRO A 488 -10.48 40.65 -42.98
C PRO A 488 -10.78 42.13 -42.77
N THR A 489 -11.71 42.44 -41.85
CA THR A 489 -11.84 43.79 -41.33
C THR A 489 -10.67 44.00 -40.35
N PRO A 490 -9.80 45.00 -40.57
CA PRO A 490 -8.83 45.37 -39.57
C PRO A 490 -9.59 45.99 -38.40
N SER A 491 -9.93 45.20 -37.38
CA SER A 491 -10.36 45.71 -36.09
C SER A 491 -9.16 46.24 -35.31
N GLY A 492 -8.41 47.16 -35.93
CA GLY A 492 -7.41 47.96 -35.22
C GLY A 492 -8.15 49.07 -34.51
N LYS A 493 -7.98 49.20 -33.19
CA LYS A 493 -8.32 50.46 -32.52
C LYS A 493 -7.55 51.56 -33.25
N TYR A 494 -8.24 52.55 -33.79
CA TYR A 494 -7.59 53.69 -34.42
C TYR A 494 -6.79 54.45 -33.35
N THR A 495 -5.48 54.55 -33.56
CA THR A 495 -4.50 55.09 -32.59
C THR A 495 -3.82 56.36 -33.09
N GLY A 496 -4.15 56.81 -34.29
CA GLY A 496 -3.58 58.02 -34.89
C GLY A 496 -3.88 59.30 -34.11
N GLU A 497 -3.01 60.30 -34.29
CA GLU A 497 -3.25 61.66 -33.79
C GLU A 497 -4.60 62.19 -34.28
N LYS A 498 -5.36 62.80 -33.37
CA LYS A 498 -6.73 63.27 -33.65
C LYS A 498 -6.69 64.59 -34.38
N ILE A 499 -7.33 64.62 -35.55
CA ILE A 499 -7.43 65.80 -36.41
C ILE A 499 -8.89 66.23 -36.57
N ALA A 500 -9.09 67.54 -36.71
CA ALA A 500 -10.37 68.14 -37.05
C ALA A 500 -10.19 68.98 -38.32
N LEU A 501 -10.42 68.36 -39.47
CA LEU A 501 -10.24 68.97 -40.79
C LEU A 501 -11.50 68.79 -41.62
N ASN A 502 -11.90 69.81 -42.36
CA ASN A 502 -13.06 69.76 -43.24
C ASN A 502 -12.58 69.72 -44.70
N PHE A 503 -12.99 68.70 -45.44
CA PHE A 503 -12.73 68.56 -46.86
C PHE A 503 -14.04 68.78 -47.62
N TYR A 504 -14.06 69.72 -48.56
CA TYR A 504 -15.21 69.95 -49.44
C TYR A 504 -14.76 69.86 -50.88
N GLU A 505 -15.28 68.88 -51.63
CA GLU A 505 -14.90 68.58 -53.02
C GLU A 505 -13.37 68.53 -53.27
N THR A 506 -12.60 68.09 -52.28
CA THR A 506 -11.15 68.13 -52.32
C THR A 506 -10.61 66.93 -53.09
N ASP A 507 -9.61 67.16 -53.95
CA ASP A 507 -8.91 66.07 -54.65
C ASP A 507 -8.22 65.14 -53.63
N ILE A 508 -8.42 63.84 -53.79
CA ILE A 508 -7.94 62.84 -52.82
C ILE A 508 -6.41 62.85 -52.63
N LYS A 509 -5.64 63.27 -53.64
CA LYS A 509 -4.18 63.40 -53.54
C LYS A 509 -3.78 64.51 -52.58
N ASN A 510 -4.55 65.59 -52.55
CA ASN A 510 -4.36 66.67 -51.58
C ASN A 510 -4.72 66.20 -50.17
N VAL A 511 -5.75 65.37 -50.03
CA VAL A 511 -6.12 64.75 -48.75
C VAL A 511 -4.99 63.85 -48.23
N PHE A 512 -4.42 62.97 -49.06
CA PHE A 512 -3.29 62.13 -48.65
C PHE A 512 -2.02 62.93 -48.33
N ARG A 513 -1.76 64.04 -49.01
CA ARG A 513 -0.64 64.95 -48.67
C ARG A 513 -0.81 65.54 -47.27
N ILE A 514 -2.02 65.95 -46.92
CA ILE A 514 -2.32 66.49 -45.58
C ILE A 514 -2.19 65.39 -44.53
N LEU A 515 -2.65 64.17 -44.82
CA LEU A 515 -2.48 63.02 -43.93
C LEU A 515 -1.01 62.59 -43.78
N MET A 516 -0.17 62.77 -44.81
CA MET A 516 1.29 62.57 -44.75
C MET A 516 1.93 63.49 -43.71
N ASP A 517 1.60 64.79 -43.77
CA ASP A 517 2.15 65.80 -42.86
C ASP A 517 1.74 65.54 -41.40
N VAL A 518 0.50 65.08 -41.18
CA VAL A 518 -0.03 64.76 -39.85
C VAL A 518 0.53 63.44 -39.31
N SER A 519 0.52 62.37 -40.12
CA SER A 519 0.91 61.02 -39.69
C SER A 519 2.42 60.81 -39.60
N ARG A 520 3.22 61.71 -40.23
CA ARG A 520 4.66 61.55 -40.48
C ARG A 520 5.03 60.23 -41.19
N LYS A 521 4.08 59.61 -41.88
CA LYS A 521 4.31 58.40 -42.70
C LYS A 521 4.48 58.77 -44.16
N ASN A 522 5.37 58.07 -44.84
CA ASN A 522 5.60 58.27 -46.26
C ASN A 522 4.47 57.59 -47.06
N PHE A 523 3.70 58.36 -47.82
CA PHE A 523 2.67 57.82 -48.72
C PHE A 523 3.15 57.81 -50.17
N ALA A 524 3.01 56.68 -50.85
CA ALA A 524 3.18 56.55 -52.30
C ALA A 524 1.80 56.33 -52.93
N VAL A 525 1.36 57.25 -53.78
CA VAL A 525 0.03 57.21 -54.41
C VAL A 525 0.20 56.84 -55.88
N ASP A 526 -0.39 55.72 -56.30
CA ASP A 526 -0.29 55.24 -57.68
C ASP A 526 -1.07 56.16 -58.66
N LYS A 527 -0.69 56.10 -59.95
CA LYS A 527 -1.21 57.00 -60.99
C LYS A 527 -2.71 56.86 -61.28
N ASP A 528 -3.28 55.71 -60.94
CA ASP A 528 -4.67 55.31 -61.12
C ASP A 528 -5.59 55.80 -59.99
N VAL A 529 -5.02 56.39 -58.93
CA VAL A 529 -5.78 56.98 -57.82
C VAL A 529 -6.36 58.34 -58.25
N SER A 530 -7.68 58.41 -58.39
CA SER A 530 -8.43 59.63 -58.71
C SER A 530 -9.79 59.63 -58.01
N GLY A 531 -10.24 60.80 -57.55
CA GLY A 531 -11.47 60.94 -56.79
C GLY A 531 -11.55 62.27 -56.05
N LYS A 532 -12.77 62.69 -55.72
CA LYS A 532 -13.03 63.85 -54.87
C LYS A 532 -13.65 63.37 -53.56
N VAL A 533 -13.25 64.01 -52.46
CA VAL A 533 -13.72 63.66 -51.12
C VAL A 533 -14.35 64.88 -50.46
N THR A 534 -15.52 64.66 -49.88
CA THR A 534 -16.21 65.62 -49.01
C THR A 534 -16.43 64.96 -47.65
N LEU A 535 -15.79 65.49 -46.62
CA LEU A 535 -15.82 64.98 -45.24
C LEU A 535 -15.88 66.16 -44.26
N THR A 536 -16.79 66.07 -43.30
CA THR A 536 -16.94 67.05 -42.20
C THR A 536 -17.00 66.28 -40.89
N PHE A 537 -16.22 66.69 -39.90
CA PHE A 537 -16.19 66.03 -38.59
C PHE A 537 -16.61 67.01 -37.47
N ASP A 538 -17.62 66.63 -36.69
CA ASP A 538 -18.07 67.44 -35.53
C ASP A 538 -17.12 67.36 -34.33
N LYS A 539 -16.27 66.33 -34.27
CA LYS A 539 -15.30 66.11 -33.19
C LYS A 539 -13.96 65.66 -33.80
N PRO A 540 -12.81 65.93 -33.16
CA PRO A 540 -11.51 65.45 -33.65
C PRO A 540 -11.45 63.91 -33.74
N VAL A 541 -11.12 63.39 -34.94
CA VAL A 541 -11.07 61.96 -35.27
C VAL A 541 -9.61 61.54 -35.55
N PRO A 542 -9.14 60.35 -35.12
CA PRO A 542 -7.82 59.83 -35.48
C PRO A 542 -7.56 59.81 -36.99
N TRP A 543 -6.38 60.24 -37.43
CA TRP A 543 -6.05 60.33 -38.87
C TRP A 543 -6.08 58.97 -39.60
N ASP A 544 -5.79 57.87 -38.91
CA ASP A 544 -5.83 56.50 -39.44
C ASP A 544 -7.26 56.02 -39.69
N GLN A 545 -8.21 56.48 -38.87
CA GLN A 545 -9.65 56.30 -39.12
C GLN A 545 -10.12 57.10 -40.33
N VAL A 546 -9.63 58.34 -40.47
CA VAL A 546 -9.93 59.19 -41.63
C VAL A 546 -9.35 58.58 -42.90
N LEU A 547 -8.12 58.06 -42.85
CA LEU A 547 -7.47 57.39 -43.98
C LEU A 547 -8.26 56.17 -44.45
N ASP A 548 -8.63 55.27 -43.54
CA ASP A 548 -9.43 54.08 -43.86
C ASP A 548 -10.79 54.43 -44.49
N LEU A 549 -11.46 55.48 -43.99
CA LEU A 549 -12.72 55.97 -44.56
C LEU A 549 -12.53 56.52 -45.98
N VAL A 550 -11.48 57.33 -46.20
CA VAL A 550 -11.15 57.92 -47.51
C VAL A 550 -10.83 56.84 -48.54
N LEU A 551 -10.10 55.78 -48.14
CA LEU A 551 -9.78 54.64 -48.99
C LEU A 551 -11.06 53.86 -49.38
N LYS A 552 -11.93 53.56 -48.40
CA LYS A 552 -13.21 52.87 -48.63
C LYS A 552 -14.17 53.64 -49.55
N MET A 553 -14.29 54.96 -49.35
CA MET A 553 -15.20 55.81 -50.16
C MET A 553 -14.82 55.85 -51.66
N ASN A 554 -13.55 55.60 -52.00
CA ASN A 554 -13.05 55.70 -53.37
C ASN A 554 -12.59 54.34 -53.95
N GLY A 555 -12.88 53.22 -53.27
CA GLY A 555 -12.51 51.88 -53.74
C GLY A 555 -10.99 51.66 -53.84
N LEU A 556 -10.23 52.29 -52.94
CA LEU A 556 -8.78 52.21 -52.87
C LEU A 556 -8.34 51.24 -51.76
N GLY A 557 -7.20 50.60 -51.96
CA GLY A 557 -6.53 49.81 -50.94
C GLY A 557 -5.19 50.43 -50.56
N MET A 558 -4.67 49.98 -49.43
CA MET A 558 -3.32 50.32 -48.98
C MET A 558 -2.52 49.05 -48.75
N VAL A 559 -1.24 49.07 -49.11
CA VAL A 559 -0.28 48.01 -48.80
C VAL A 559 0.93 48.65 -48.13
N TYR A 560 1.36 48.03 -47.04
CA TYR A 560 2.59 48.42 -46.36
C TYR A 560 3.78 47.75 -47.04
N GLU A 561 4.66 48.56 -47.63
CA GLU A 561 5.95 48.12 -48.16
C GLU A 561 7.05 48.75 -47.30
N GLY A 562 7.40 48.07 -46.20
CA GLY A 562 8.34 48.60 -45.21
C GLY A 562 7.79 49.84 -44.49
N ASP A 563 8.45 51.00 -44.66
CA ASP A 563 8.05 52.29 -44.04
C ASP A 563 7.24 53.20 -44.99
N ILE A 564 6.92 52.72 -46.20
CA ILE A 564 6.10 53.42 -47.18
C ILE A 564 4.71 52.79 -47.22
N VAL A 565 3.69 53.64 -47.16
CA VAL A 565 2.28 53.26 -47.36
C VAL A 565 1.94 53.49 -48.82
N ARG A 566 1.82 52.41 -49.60
CA ARG A 566 1.42 52.48 -51.00
C ARG A 566 -0.10 52.43 -51.10
N ILE A 567 -0.70 53.44 -51.75
CA ILE A 567 -2.14 53.56 -52.00
C ILE A 567 -2.37 53.35 -53.50
N ALA A 568 -3.20 52.37 -53.82
CA ALA A 568 -3.57 52.02 -55.19
C ALA A 568 -5.04 51.60 -55.25
N THR A 569 -5.59 51.41 -56.44
CA THR A 569 -6.94 50.86 -56.59
C THR A 569 -6.99 49.40 -56.11
N LEU A 570 -8.13 48.96 -55.57
CA LEU A 570 -8.27 47.57 -55.12
C LEU A 570 -8.01 46.57 -56.25
N THR A 571 -8.40 46.92 -57.49
CA THR A 571 -8.22 46.06 -58.67
C THR A 571 -6.75 45.84 -59.04
N THR A 572 -5.89 46.85 -58.92
CA THR A 572 -4.45 46.70 -59.20
C THR A 572 -3.75 45.88 -58.12
N LEU A 573 -4.14 46.08 -56.85
CA LEU A 573 -3.63 45.30 -55.72
C LEU A 573 -4.04 43.82 -55.79
N GLU A 574 -5.29 43.52 -56.15
CA GLU A 574 -5.78 42.15 -56.36
C GLU A 574 -5.08 41.45 -57.52
N GLN A 575 -4.84 42.15 -58.63
CA GLN A 575 -4.09 41.63 -59.78
C GLN A 575 -2.62 41.36 -59.43
N GLU A 576 -2.00 42.18 -58.60
CA GLU A 576 -0.62 41.95 -58.14
C GLU A 576 -0.55 40.79 -57.13
N ALA A 577 -1.49 40.74 -56.18
CA ALA A 577 -1.57 39.67 -55.19
C ALA A 577 -1.83 38.30 -55.83
N SER A 578 -2.74 38.22 -56.80
CA SER A 578 -3.00 36.99 -57.56
C SER A 578 -1.79 36.56 -58.39
N ARG A 579 -1.08 37.50 -59.03
CA ARG A 579 0.18 37.20 -59.74
C ARG A 579 1.27 36.68 -58.80
N ARG A 580 1.39 37.26 -57.60
CA ARG A 580 2.33 36.82 -56.56
C ARG A 580 1.98 35.43 -56.03
N GLN A 581 0.70 35.16 -55.77
CA GLN A 581 0.22 33.83 -55.38
C GLN A 581 0.47 32.79 -56.47
N ALA A 582 0.24 33.15 -57.75
CA ALA A 582 0.53 32.28 -58.87
C ALA A 582 2.03 31.95 -58.99
N MET A 583 2.92 32.93 -58.74
CA MET A 583 4.37 32.72 -58.72
C MET A 583 4.79 31.77 -57.60
N LEU A 584 4.33 31.99 -56.37
CA LEU A 584 4.60 31.10 -55.24
C LEU A 584 4.07 29.68 -55.49
N ALA A 585 2.89 29.56 -56.09
CA ALA A 585 2.31 28.27 -56.46
C ALA A 585 3.13 27.57 -57.57
N SER A 586 3.73 28.33 -58.50
CA SER A 586 4.63 27.76 -59.51
C SER A 586 5.96 27.29 -58.90
N ASP A 587 6.51 28.04 -57.95
CA ASP A 587 7.74 27.68 -57.25
C ASP A 587 7.55 26.41 -56.42
N GLN A 588 6.42 26.30 -55.69
CA GLN A 588 6.04 25.08 -54.97
C GLN A 588 5.92 23.88 -55.91
N LYS A 589 5.25 24.04 -57.06
CA LYS A 589 5.14 22.96 -58.06
C LYS A 589 6.50 22.53 -58.61
N LEU A 590 7.44 23.46 -58.81
CA LEU A 590 8.80 23.15 -59.25
C LEU A 590 9.58 22.37 -58.19
N GLU A 591 9.46 22.74 -56.91
CA GLU A 591 10.04 21.98 -55.81
C GLU A 591 9.45 20.57 -55.69
N ASP A 592 8.14 20.43 -55.81
CA ASP A 592 7.46 19.14 -55.76
C ASP A 592 7.86 18.24 -56.93
N GLN A 593 8.03 18.81 -58.14
CA GLN A 593 8.57 18.07 -59.28
C GLN A 593 10.02 17.63 -59.05
N LYS A 594 10.87 18.49 -58.47
CA LYS A 594 12.25 18.12 -58.12
C LYS A 594 12.27 16.97 -57.12
N LYS A 595 11.45 17.02 -56.07
CA LYS A 595 11.31 15.93 -55.09
C LYS A 595 10.78 14.65 -55.75
N ALA A 596 9.79 14.75 -56.64
CA ALA A 596 9.22 13.62 -57.37
C ALA A 596 10.24 12.91 -58.29
N LEU A 597 11.22 13.64 -58.82
CA LEU A 597 12.26 13.11 -59.73
C LEU A 597 13.52 12.58 -59.01
N GLN A 598 13.60 12.72 -57.68
CA GLN A 598 14.73 12.15 -56.92
C GLN A 598 14.75 10.61 -57.04
N PRO A 599 15.93 9.99 -57.22
CA PRO A 599 16.05 8.55 -57.35
C PRO A 599 15.74 7.85 -56.03
N LEU A 600 15.06 6.70 -56.13
CA LEU A 600 14.77 5.81 -55.01
C LEU A 600 15.92 4.83 -54.82
N VAL A 601 16.33 4.62 -53.58
CA VAL A 601 17.39 3.69 -53.16
C VAL A 601 16.75 2.64 -52.27
N THR A 602 17.13 1.38 -52.48
CA THR A 602 16.73 0.26 -51.62
C THR A 602 17.89 -0.14 -50.72
N GLU A 603 17.69 -0.15 -49.40
CA GLU A 603 18.67 -0.61 -48.41
C GLU A 603 18.09 -1.71 -47.52
N PHE A 604 18.95 -2.66 -47.16
CA PHE A 604 18.65 -3.77 -46.25
C PHE A 604 19.28 -3.47 -44.90
N ILE A 605 18.45 -3.30 -43.87
CA ILE A 605 18.89 -2.93 -42.53
C ILE A 605 18.66 -4.14 -41.60
N PRO A 606 19.71 -4.83 -41.15
CA PRO A 606 19.55 -5.92 -40.19
C PRO A 606 19.17 -5.40 -38.80
N VAL A 607 18.31 -6.13 -38.09
CA VAL A 607 17.89 -5.84 -36.71
C VAL A 607 18.32 -7.02 -35.82
N ASN A 608 19.03 -6.74 -34.72
CA ASN A 608 19.67 -7.77 -33.91
C ASN A 608 18.88 -8.14 -32.65
N TYR A 609 18.31 -7.16 -31.96
CA TYR A 609 17.71 -7.29 -30.63
C TYR A 609 16.21 -7.08 -30.64
N ALA A 610 15.71 -6.17 -31.49
CA ALA A 610 14.28 -5.90 -31.64
C ALA A 610 13.63 -6.78 -32.73
N ASN A 611 12.30 -6.93 -32.68
CA ASN A 611 11.57 -7.57 -33.76
C ASN A 611 11.35 -6.56 -34.90
N ALA A 612 11.85 -6.87 -36.10
CA ALA A 612 11.74 -5.96 -37.24
C ALA A 612 10.27 -5.65 -37.61
N SER A 613 9.36 -6.62 -37.48
CA SER A 613 7.95 -6.46 -37.83
C SER A 613 7.14 -5.71 -36.76
N ALA A 614 7.28 -6.11 -35.50
CA ALA A 614 6.47 -5.58 -34.40
C ALA A 614 7.00 -4.24 -33.86
N ASP A 615 8.32 -4.11 -33.72
CA ASP A 615 8.94 -3.02 -32.96
C ASP A 615 9.54 -1.93 -33.86
N ILE A 616 10.01 -2.28 -35.07
CA ILE A 616 10.72 -1.33 -35.94
C ILE A 616 9.81 -0.78 -37.05
N LYS A 617 9.13 -1.66 -37.79
CA LYS A 617 8.30 -1.29 -38.96
C LYS A 617 7.33 -0.12 -38.69
N PRO A 618 6.58 -0.08 -37.56
CA PRO A 618 5.63 1.00 -37.31
C PRO A 618 6.28 2.40 -37.25
N HIS A 619 7.52 2.49 -36.77
CA HIS A 619 8.25 3.76 -36.71
C HIS A 619 8.81 4.17 -38.06
N ILE A 620 9.20 3.20 -38.89
CA ILE A 620 9.73 3.47 -40.23
C ILE A 620 8.59 3.84 -41.20
N ASP A 621 7.41 3.25 -41.08
CA ASP A 621 6.24 3.58 -41.92
C ASP A 621 5.87 5.07 -41.85
N ILE A 622 6.12 5.75 -40.71
CA ILE A 622 5.88 7.20 -40.53
C ILE A 622 6.92 8.05 -41.29
N ILE A 623 8.13 7.53 -41.46
CA ILE A 623 9.26 8.26 -42.08
C ILE A 623 9.16 8.22 -43.61
N VAL A 624 8.58 7.14 -44.14
CA VAL A 624 8.52 6.79 -45.55
C VAL A 624 7.65 7.78 -46.34
N THR A 625 8.07 8.09 -47.55
CA THR A 625 7.38 8.99 -48.46
C THR A 625 6.06 8.35 -48.92
N GLU A 626 4.93 8.99 -48.57
CA GLU A 626 3.59 8.51 -48.97
C GLU A 626 3.48 8.31 -50.49
N GLY A 627 2.99 7.15 -50.91
CA GLY A 627 2.75 6.80 -52.31
C GLY A 627 3.99 6.47 -53.16
N ARG A 628 5.21 6.76 -52.69
CA ARG A 628 6.47 6.43 -53.40
C ARG A 628 7.35 5.43 -52.68
N GLY A 629 7.46 5.57 -51.36
CA GLY A 629 8.31 4.73 -50.55
C GLY A 629 7.65 3.40 -50.20
N LYS A 630 8.46 2.35 -50.07
CA LYS A 630 7.99 1.01 -49.71
C LYS A 630 8.84 0.46 -48.57
N VAL A 631 8.18 -0.11 -47.57
CA VAL A 631 8.82 -0.85 -46.49
C VAL A 631 8.28 -2.27 -46.48
N SER A 632 9.18 -3.23 -46.38
CA SER A 632 8.87 -4.63 -46.16
C SER A 632 9.84 -5.23 -45.15
N VAL A 633 9.42 -6.32 -44.51
CA VAL A 633 10.22 -7.01 -43.49
C VAL A 633 10.56 -8.40 -44.00
N ASP A 634 11.84 -8.76 -43.98
CA ASP A 634 12.28 -10.14 -44.10
C ASP A 634 12.30 -10.77 -42.71
N ALA A 635 11.24 -11.52 -42.39
CA ALA A 635 11.08 -12.19 -41.11
C ALA A 635 12.11 -13.31 -40.88
N ARG A 636 12.65 -13.92 -41.95
CA ARG A 636 13.61 -15.03 -41.82
C ARG A 636 14.96 -14.55 -41.32
N ASN A 637 15.40 -13.39 -41.82
CA ASN A 637 16.69 -12.79 -41.47
C ASN A 637 16.57 -11.62 -40.47
N ASN A 638 15.36 -11.31 -39.98
CA ASN A 638 15.02 -10.16 -39.15
C ASN A 638 15.60 -8.83 -39.71
N GLN A 639 15.26 -8.52 -40.97
CA GLN A 639 15.75 -7.31 -41.66
C GLN A 639 14.61 -6.42 -42.15
N ILE A 640 14.82 -5.12 -42.11
CA ILE A 640 13.96 -4.13 -42.76
C ILE A 640 14.50 -3.85 -44.16
N ILE A 641 13.64 -3.98 -45.16
CA ILE A 641 13.90 -3.60 -46.55
C ILE A 641 13.12 -2.30 -46.79
N ILE A 642 13.85 -1.18 -46.95
CA ILE A 642 13.27 0.13 -47.22
C ILE A 642 13.69 0.59 -48.62
N THR A 643 12.72 1.07 -49.40
CA THR A 643 12.93 1.73 -50.69
C THR A 643 12.41 3.15 -50.60
N ASP A 644 13.28 4.15 -50.59
CA ASP A 644 12.92 5.59 -50.53
C ASP A 644 14.07 6.47 -51.03
N THR A 645 13.93 7.80 -50.95
CA THR A 645 14.99 8.78 -51.18
C THR A 645 16.16 8.58 -50.19
N ALA A 646 17.38 8.89 -50.61
CA ALA A 646 18.59 8.66 -49.81
C ALA A 646 18.54 9.33 -48.42
N GLU A 647 17.92 10.51 -48.32
CA GLU A 647 17.75 11.21 -47.03
C GLU A 647 16.84 10.45 -46.06
N LYS A 648 15.73 9.90 -46.57
CA LYS A 648 14.78 9.11 -45.78
C LYS A 648 15.35 7.76 -45.36
N VAL A 649 16.10 7.11 -46.25
CA VAL A 649 16.81 5.86 -45.93
C VAL A 649 17.86 6.08 -44.83
N LYS A 650 18.63 7.19 -44.90
CA LYS A 650 19.57 7.55 -43.83
C LYS A 650 18.87 7.77 -42.49
N LEU A 651 17.76 8.52 -42.49
CA LEU A 651 16.96 8.75 -41.29
C LEU A 651 16.38 7.45 -40.71
N ALA A 652 15.91 6.54 -41.57
CA ALA A 652 15.44 5.22 -41.18
C ALA A 652 16.56 4.43 -40.49
N LYS A 653 17.78 4.41 -41.05
CA LYS A 653 18.94 3.72 -40.47
C LYS A 653 19.34 4.27 -39.10
N GLU A 654 19.35 5.58 -38.94
CA GLU A 654 19.60 6.22 -37.64
C GLU A 654 18.50 5.88 -36.62
N THR A 655 17.24 5.82 -37.06
CA THR A 655 16.10 5.43 -36.23
C THR A 655 16.20 3.96 -35.77
N VAL A 656 16.51 3.03 -36.68
CA VAL A 656 16.73 1.62 -36.33
C VAL A 656 17.85 1.48 -35.31
N LYS A 657 18.97 2.19 -35.50
CA LYS A 657 20.11 2.17 -34.55
C LYS A 657 19.74 2.65 -33.14
N GLN A 658 18.78 3.57 -33.01
CA GLN A 658 18.34 4.05 -31.71
C GLN A 658 17.37 3.10 -31.00
N ILE A 659 16.57 2.34 -31.76
CA ILE A 659 15.58 1.40 -31.24
C ILE A 659 16.19 0.02 -30.98
N ASP A 660 17.08 -0.46 -31.85
CA ASP A 660 17.73 -1.78 -31.77
C ASP A 660 18.83 -1.81 -30.70
N LYS A 661 18.41 -1.75 -29.43
CA LYS A 661 19.26 -1.82 -28.24
C LYS A 661 19.04 -3.13 -27.50
N VAL A 662 20.07 -3.58 -26.78
CA VAL A 662 19.98 -4.78 -25.94
C VAL A 662 18.92 -4.57 -24.87
N THR A 663 17.92 -5.42 -24.84
CA THR A 663 16.91 -5.46 -23.77
C THR A 663 17.49 -6.16 -22.55
N SER A 664 17.22 -5.60 -21.36
CA SER A 664 17.67 -6.21 -20.11
C SER A 664 16.86 -7.48 -19.83
N GLN A 665 17.50 -8.46 -19.18
CA GLN A 665 16.80 -9.60 -18.62
C GLN A 665 16.54 -9.37 -17.13
N VAL A 666 15.47 -9.94 -16.60
CA VAL A 666 15.10 -9.83 -15.19
C VAL A 666 14.92 -11.24 -14.63
N LEU A 667 15.70 -11.57 -13.61
CA LEU A 667 15.55 -12.76 -12.79
C LEU A 667 14.59 -12.44 -11.64
N ILE A 668 13.52 -13.20 -11.51
CA ILE A 668 12.54 -13.06 -10.44
C ILE A 668 12.62 -14.29 -9.55
N GLU A 669 12.87 -14.07 -8.26
CA GLU A 669 12.82 -15.09 -7.22
C GLU A 669 11.64 -14.82 -6.29
N ALA A 670 10.74 -15.79 -6.13
CA ALA A 670 9.72 -15.76 -5.08
C ALA A 670 10.14 -16.65 -3.92
N LYS A 671 9.71 -16.30 -2.71
CA LYS A 671 9.75 -17.21 -1.54
C LYS A 671 8.41 -17.19 -0.86
N ILE A 672 7.83 -18.37 -0.69
CA ILE A 672 6.54 -18.57 -0.04
C ILE A 672 6.85 -19.36 1.21
N VAL A 673 6.47 -18.80 2.36
CA VAL A 673 6.68 -19.41 3.65
C VAL A 673 5.32 -19.69 4.26
N ASP A 674 5.01 -20.97 4.39
CA ASP A 674 3.83 -21.47 5.08
C ASP A 674 4.27 -22.08 6.41
N ALA A 675 3.75 -21.58 7.52
CA ALA A 675 4.03 -22.08 8.86
C ALA A 675 2.72 -22.45 9.56
N ASP A 676 2.60 -23.71 9.97
CA ASP A 676 1.46 -24.23 10.70
C ASP A 676 1.90 -24.69 12.09
N LYS A 677 1.30 -24.13 13.13
CA LYS A 677 1.48 -24.53 14.52
C LYS A 677 0.16 -25.03 15.08
N SER A 678 0.16 -26.22 15.67
CA SER A 678 -1.00 -26.83 16.30
C SER A 678 -0.61 -27.36 17.68
N PHE A 679 -1.23 -26.81 18.71
CA PHE A 679 -1.11 -27.29 20.08
C PHE A 679 -2.44 -27.87 20.53
N SER A 680 -2.43 -29.04 21.14
CA SER A 680 -3.61 -29.67 21.71
C SER A 680 -3.30 -30.23 23.09
N ARG A 681 -4.21 -30.01 24.04
CA ARG A 681 -4.14 -30.58 25.38
C ARG A 681 -5.50 -31.12 25.78
N TYR A 682 -5.52 -32.34 26.27
CA TYR A 682 -6.70 -33.00 26.79
C TYR A 682 -6.44 -33.49 28.21
N LEU A 683 -7.36 -33.19 29.12
CA LEU A 683 -7.36 -33.75 30.47
C LEU A 683 -8.79 -34.04 30.89
N GLY A 684 -9.07 -35.26 31.30
CA GLY A 684 -10.40 -35.62 31.78
C GLY A 684 -10.45 -36.97 32.46
N THR A 685 -11.56 -37.20 33.14
CA THR A 685 -11.89 -38.48 33.76
C THR A 685 -13.14 -39.06 33.11
N GLN A 686 -13.17 -40.37 32.94
CA GLN A 686 -14.35 -41.10 32.53
C GLN A 686 -14.72 -42.09 33.63
N TRP A 687 -15.98 -42.10 34.01
CA TRP A 687 -16.54 -43.09 34.92
C TRP A 687 -17.46 -44.01 34.15
N GLN A 688 -17.21 -45.31 34.21
CA GLN A 688 -18.13 -46.33 33.72
C GLN A 688 -18.68 -47.10 34.92
N LEU A 689 -19.99 -47.08 35.11
CA LEU A 689 -20.67 -47.93 36.08
C LEU A 689 -21.54 -48.92 35.32
N THR A 690 -21.24 -50.20 35.48
CA THR A 690 -21.98 -51.31 34.87
C THR A 690 -22.61 -52.15 35.97
N GLY A 691 -23.93 -52.31 35.93
CA GLY A 691 -24.71 -53.11 36.88
C GLY A 691 -25.64 -54.09 36.16
N THR A 692 -25.67 -55.33 36.64
CA THR A 692 -26.70 -56.32 36.28
C THR A 692 -27.74 -56.35 37.41
N PRO A 693 -29.04 -56.15 37.12
CA PRO A 693 -30.06 -56.27 38.15
C PRO A 693 -30.15 -57.74 38.57
N THR A 694 -29.79 -58.03 39.82
CA THR A 694 -30.07 -59.34 40.41
C THR A 694 -31.57 -59.52 40.49
N SER A 695 -32.09 -60.52 39.79
CA SER A 695 -33.49 -60.92 39.77
C SER A 695 -34.00 -61.28 41.18
N ASP A 696 -34.63 -60.32 41.85
CA ASP A 696 -35.74 -60.58 42.77
C ASP A 696 -36.94 -59.78 42.23
N THR A 697 -37.90 -60.53 41.70
CA THR A 697 -38.96 -60.17 40.75
C THR A 697 -39.96 -59.11 41.24
N HIS A 698 -40.39 -58.19 40.35
CA HIS A 698 -41.78 -58.06 39.85
C HIS A 698 -41.89 -56.93 38.80
N ASN A 699 -42.47 -57.27 37.64
CA ASN A 699 -42.85 -56.43 36.49
C ASN A 699 -41.78 -56.07 35.45
N ALA A 700 -41.33 -57.08 34.71
CA ALA A 700 -40.87 -56.92 33.33
C ALA A 700 -42.07 -57.10 32.38
N TRP A 701 -42.64 -56.01 31.87
CA TRP A 701 -43.55 -56.04 30.71
C TRP A 701 -42.77 -56.09 29.38
N ALA A 702 -41.65 -56.82 29.37
CA ALA A 702 -40.81 -57.18 28.23
C ALA A 702 -39.67 -58.03 28.80
N GLY A 703 -39.69 -59.35 28.61
CA GLY A 703 -38.78 -60.31 29.26
C GLY A 703 -37.31 -60.23 28.85
N GLY A 704 -36.60 -59.18 29.28
CA GLY A 704 -35.15 -59.03 29.17
C GLY A 704 -34.52 -58.54 30.48
N GLU A 705 -33.32 -59.02 30.78
CA GLU A 705 -32.51 -58.60 31.94
C GLU A 705 -32.05 -57.14 31.73
N LEU A 706 -32.55 -56.20 32.54
CA LEU A 706 -32.28 -54.76 32.39
C LEU A 706 -30.95 -54.33 33.02
N GLY A 707 -29.83 -54.67 32.40
CA GLY A 707 -28.54 -54.09 32.76
C GLY A 707 -28.53 -52.56 32.58
N PHE A 708 -27.94 -51.82 33.51
CA PHE A 708 -27.66 -50.39 33.32
C PHE A 708 -26.16 -50.19 33.13
N ASP A 709 -25.82 -49.46 32.08
CA ASP A 709 -24.45 -49.06 31.77
C ASP A 709 -24.41 -47.54 31.67
N MET A 710 -23.85 -46.89 32.68
CA MET A 710 -23.75 -45.44 32.73
C MET A 710 -22.29 -45.01 32.57
N SER A 711 -22.01 -44.34 31.45
CA SER A 711 -20.76 -43.64 31.21
C SER A 711 -20.96 -42.17 31.56
N ALA A 712 -20.31 -41.70 32.61
CA ALA A 712 -20.19 -40.27 32.88
C ALA A 712 -18.88 -39.77 32.25
N THR A 713 -19.02 -38.67 31.49
CA THR A 713 -17.97 -38.03 30.66
C THR A 713 -17.38 -38.96 29.61
N ASN A 714 -17.74 -38.75 28.33
CA ASN A 714 -17.23 -39.52 27.18
C ASN A 714 -16.29 -38.66 26.32
N PRO A 715 -14.96 -38.75 26.52
CA PRO A 715 -13.97 -38.06 25.70
C PRO A 715 -14.03 -38.45 24.21
N PRO A 716 -13.60 -37.56 23.29
CA PRO A 716 -13.31 -37.97 21.92
C PRO A 716 -12.19 -39.04 21.90
N THR A 717 -12.41 -40.06 21.07
CA THR A 717 -11.92 -41.46 21.16
C THR A 717 -10.45 -41.74 20.80
N SER A 718 -9.51 -40.79 20.96
CA SER A 718 -8.13 -40.98 20.46
C SER A 718 -7.00 -40.49 21.39
N THR A 719 -7.16 -40.60 22.70
CA THR A 719 -6.11 -40.14 23.64
C THR A 719 -5.01 -41.18 23.87
N LEU A 720 -3.77 -40.85 23.50
CA LEU A 720 -2.56 -41.49 24.01
C LEU A 720 -2.36 -41.09 25.49
N GLY A 721 -2.24 -42.07 26.39
CA GLY A 721 -2.07 -41.85 27.83
C GLY A 721 -3.37 -42.03 28.63
N GLU A 722 -3.74 -43.28 28.88
CA GLU A 722 -4.89 -43.66 29.71
C GLU A 722 -4.42 -44.43 30.96
N LEU A 723 -4.85 -43.99 32.14
CA LEU A 723 -4.70 -44.72 33.39
C LEU A 723 -6.09 -45.17 33.86
N GLY A 724 -6.37 -46.47 33.72
CA GLY A 724 -7.62 -47.09 34.15
C GLY A 724 -7.50 -47.76 35.52
N LEU A 725 -8.45 -47.46 36.41
CA LEU A 725 -8.69 -48.17 37.66
C LEU A 725 -10.04 -48.89 37.55
N SER A 726 -10.01 -50.23 37.61
CA SER A 726 -11.20 -51.06 37.59
C SER A 726 -11.48 -51.60 38.99
N PHE A 727 -12.62 -51.21 39.54
CA PHE A 727 -13.12 -51.71 40.81
C PHE A 727 -14.18 -52.77 40.54
N THR A 728 -13.82 -54.03 40.75
CA THR A 728 -14.73 -55.18 40.64
C THR A 728 -15.23 -55.58 42.03
N ARG A 729 -16.48 -56.04 42.09
CA ARG A 729 -17.15 -56.42 43.34
C ARG A 729 -16.45 -57.59 44.06
N LEU A 730 -16.32 -57.51 45.38
CA LEU A 730 -16.31 -58.69 46.26
C LEU A 730 -17.76 -59.05 46.64
N ALA A 731 -18.12 -60.34 46.63
CA ALA A 731 -19.48 -60.87 46.75
C ALA A 731 -20.41 -60.10 47.73
N GLY A 732 -21.64 -59.76 47.30
CA GLY A 732 -22.68 -59.11 48.15
C GLY A 732 -23.39 -57.81 47.66
N SER A 733 -22.78 -56.93 46.85
CA SER A 733 -23.37 -55.63 46.39
C SER A 733 -24.02 -55.59 44.99
N LYS A 734 -25.08 -54.79 44.79
CA LYS A 734 -25.83 -54.66 43.51
C LYS A 734 -25.11 -53.89 42.38
N ILE A 735 -23.87 -53.47 42.61
CA ILE A 735 -23.00 -52.77 41.65
C ILE A 735 -21.85 -53.73 41.31
N SER A 736 -21.68 -54.06 40.02
CA SER A 736 -20.78 -55.13 39.58
C SER A 736 -19.40 -54.61 39.17
N ILE A 737 -19.32 -53.51 38.42
CA ILE A 737 -18.04 -52.92 37.99
C ILE A 737 -18.14 -51.39 38.02
N VAL A 738 -17.17 -50.74 38.66
CA VAL A 738 -16.91 -49.30 38.52
C VAL A 738 -15.54 -49.13 37.88
N ASN A 739 -15.48 -48.58 36.68
CA ASN A 739 -14.21 -48.21 36.04
C ASN A 739 -14.04 -46.70 36.11
N ALA A 740 -12.87 -46.26 36.54
CA ALA A 740 -12.44 -44.87 36.47
C ALA A 740 -11.24 -44.80 35.54
N LYS A 741 -11.32 -43.98 34.50
CA LYS A 741 -10.23 -43.77 33.54
C LYS A 741 -9.80 -42.32 33.61
N LEU A 742 -8.53 -42.08 33.90
CA LEU A 742 -7.90 -40.77 33.77
C LEU A 742 -7.21 -40.71 32.40
N MET A 743 -7.56 -39.70 31.61
CA MET A 743 -6.97 -39.47 30.29
C MET A 743 -6.25 -38.12 30.30
N ALA A 744 -4.98 -38.14 29.94
CA ALA A 744 -4.13 -36.95 29.85
C ALA A 744 -3.25 -37.03 28.61
N SER A 745 -3.38 -36.06 27.72
CA SER A 745 -2.61 -35.97 26.49
C SER A 745 -2.25 -34.52 26.19
N GLU A 746 -1.02 -34.28 25.77
CA GLU A 746 -0.55 -32.99 25.26
C GLU A 746 0.27 -33.24 24.00
N SER A 747 -0.02 -32.52 22.93
CA SER A 747 0.65 -32.65 21.64
C SER A 747 0.90 -31.27 21.05
N ASP A 748 2.14 -31.04 20.62
CA ASP A 748 2.60 -29.83 19.94
C ASP A 748 3.17 -30.23 18.58
N SER A 749 2.69 -29.58 17.52
CA SER A 749 3.06 -29.84 16.13
C SER A 749 3.41 -28.52 15.45
N LEU A 750 4.58 -28.48 14.80
CA LEU A 750 5.05 -27.33 14.03
C LEU A 750 5.52 -27.81 12.67
N THR A 751 4.91 -27.26 11.62
CA THR A 751 5.26 -27.51 10.23
C THR A 751 5.67 -26.19 9.59
N LYS A 752 6.78 -26.18 8.85
CA LYS A 752 7.23 -25.02 8.07
C LYS A 752 7.60 -25.47 6.66
N VAL A 753 6.88 -24.96 5.67
CA VAL A 753 7.10 -25.22 4.25
C VAL A 753 7.65 -23.95 3.61
N ILE A 754 8.73 -24.09 2.83
CA ILE A 754 9.33 -22.99 2.07
C ILE A 754 9.38 -23.40 0.61
N SER A 755 8.75 -22.61 -0.25
CA SER A 755 8.79 -22.80 -1.71
C SER A 755 9.45 -21.60 -2.37
N SER A 756 10.43 -21.83 -3.26
CA SER A 756 11.20 -20.75 -3.87
C SER A 756 11.32 -20.86 -5.40
N PRO A 757 10.24 -20.60 -6.16
CA PRO A 757 10.30 -20.62 -7.62
C PRO A 757 11.15 -19.46 -8.15
N LYS A 758 11.91 -19.72 -9.22
CA LYS A 758 12.78 -18.74 -9.89
C LYS A 758 12.52 -18.78 -11.39
N ILE A 759 12.44 -17.60 -12.02
CA ILE A 759 12.23 -17.49 -13.45
C ILE A 759 13.01 -16.29 -14.01
N LEU A 760 13.61 -16.46 -15.19
CA LEU A 760 14.32 -15.42 -15.92
C LEU A 760 13.51 -15.08 -17.16
N THR A 761 13.28 -13.79 -17.42
CA THR A 761 12.56 -13.33 -18.61
C THR A 761 13.15 -12.04 -19.14
N LEU A 762 12.84 -11.71 -20.39
CA LEU A 762 13.16 -10.42 -20.98
C LEU A 762 12.26 -9.32 -20.42
N ASP A 763 12.75 -8.09 -20.46
CA ASP A 763 11.95 -6.91 -20.16
C ASP A 763 10.64 -6.88 -20.99
N ASN A 764 9.54 -6.50 -20.37
CA ASN A 764 8.18 -6.47 -20.94
C ASN A 764 7.60 -7.81 -21.43
N THR A 765 8.25 -8.93 -21.11
CA THR A 765 7.81 -10.26 -21.56
C THR A 765 7.25 -11.08 -20.40
N ALA A 766 6.00 -11.52 -20.52
CA ALA A 766 5.35 -12.38 -19.53
C ALA A 766 5.99 -13.77 -19.50
N ALA A 767 6.23 -14.28 -18.30
CA ALA A 767 6.79 -15.61 -18.10
C ALA A 767 6.06 -16.33 -16.95
N THR A 768 5.92 -17.65 -17.08
CA THR A 768 5.22 -18.50 -16.12
C THR A 768 6.05 -19.72 -15.76
N ILE A 769 6.11 -20.06 -14.46
CA ILE A 769 6.67 -21.31 -13.95
C ILE A 769 5.60 -22.01 -13.11
N LYS A 770 5.36 -23.30 -13.40
CA LYS A 770 4.34 -24.12 -12.72
C LYS A 770 4.92 -25.46 -12.30
N GLN A 771 4.66 -25.88 -11.07
CA GLN A 771 5.05 -27.18 -10.53
C GLN A 771 3.90 -27.76 -9.68
N GLY A 772 3.47 -28.98 -10.01
CA GLY A 772 2.44 -29.66 -9.24
C GLY A 772 1.93 -30.93 -9.92
N ILE A 773 0.80 -31.43 -9.43
CA ILE A 773 0.12 -32.60 -9.96
C ILE A 773 -1.31 -32.24 -10.37
N LYS A 774 -1.86 -32.98 -11.33
CA LYS A 774 -3.27 -32.89 -11.69
C LYS A 774 -4.06 -33.94 -10.92
N TYR A 775 -5.00 -33.50 -10.10
CA TYR A 775 -5.84 -34.38 -9.31
C TYR A 775 -7.14 -34.72 -10.06
N PRO A 776 -7.38 -35.98 -10.43
CA PRO A 776 -8.63 -36.38 -11.07
C PRO A 776 -9.77 -36.44 -10.05
N TYR A 777 -10.90 -35.84 -10.36
CA TYR A 777 -12.14 -35.97 -9.58
C TYR A 777 -13.33 -36.19 -10.50
N ASN A 778 -14.33 -36.90 -9.98
CA ASN A 778 -15.51 -37.26 -10.75
C ASN A 778 -16.58 -36.20 -10.58
N LYS A 779 -17.16 -35.75 -11.69
CA LYS A 779 -18.25 -34.78 -11.77
C LYS A 779 -19.36 -35.36 -12.64
N LEU A 780 -20.61 -35.08 -12.28
CA LEU A 780 -21.76 -35.47 -13.10
C LEU A 780 -21.95 -34.41 -14.20
N ASP A 781 -22.09 -34.84 -15.46
CA ASP A 781 -22.48 -33.97 -16.56
C ASP A 781 -23.99 -33.63 -16.51
N ALA A 782 -24.45 -32.82 -17.47
CA ALA A 782 -25.86 -32.43 -17.58
C ALA A 782 -26.81 -33.62 -17.88
N ASP A 783 -26.27 -34.73 -18.39
CA ASP A 783 -27.00 -35.96 -18.73
C ASP A 783 -26.92 -37.01 -17.60
N GLY A 784 -26.24 -36.69 -16.48
CA GLY A 784 -26.09 -37.57 -15.32
C GLY A 784 -24.97 -38.62 -15.45
N ASN A 785 -24.10 -38.53 -16.45
CA ASN A 785 -22.94 -39.41 -16.60
C ASN A 785 -21.78 -38.92 -15.72
N THR A 786 -20.98 -39.85 -15.22
CA THR A 786 -19.77 -39.51 -14.46
C THR A 786 -18.63 -39.19 -15.42
N VAL A 787 -18.19 -37.92 -15.45
CA VAL A 787 -17.04 -37.43 -16.20
C VAL A 787 -15.89 -37.13 -15.25
N THR A 788 -14.69 -37.62 -15.54
CA THR A 788 -13.48 -37.30 -14.77
C THR A 788 -12.92 -35.96 -15.23
N GLU A 789 -12.89 -34.98 -14.32
CA GLU A 789 -12.28 -33.66 -14.51
C GLU A 789 -10.98 -33.56 -13.71
N PHE A 790 -10.03 -32.73 -14.13
CA PHE A 790 -8.72 -32.59 -13.47
C PHE A 790 -8.60 -31.23 -12.79
N PHE A 791 -8.29 -31.22 -11.50
CA PHE A 791 -7.96 -30.01 -10.75
C PHE A 791 -6.44 -29.86 -10.59
N ASP A 792 -5.89 -28.70 -10.94
CA ASP A 792 -4.45 -28.44 -10.84
C ASP A 792 -4.05 -28.09 -9.40
N VAL A 793 -3.41 -29.04 -8.72
CA VAL A 793 -2.80 -28.88 -7.40
C VAL A 793 -1.33 -28.51 -7.62
N ALA A 794 -1.09 -27.24 -7.89
CA ALA A 794 0.22 -26.74 -8.29
C ALA A 794 0.53 -25.37 -7.69
N LEU A 795 1.84 -25.14 -7.54
CA LEU A 795 2.42 -23.82 -7.37
C LEU A 795 2.67 -23.22 -8.75
N GLU A 796 2.13 -22.04 -9.00
CA GLU A 796 2.24 -21.30 -10.24
C GLU A 796 2.66 -19.85 -9.95
N LEU A 797 3.74 -19.41 -10.59
CA LEU A 797 4.19 -18.01 -10.58
C LEU A 797 4.16 -17.50 -12.02
N GLN A 798 3.35 -16.49 -12.27
CA GLN A 798 3.31 -15.72 -13.50
C GLN A 798 3.76 -14.30 -13.22
N VAL A 799 4.68 -13.80 -14.04
CA VAL A 799 5.25 -12.46 -13.85
C VAL A 799 5.49 -11.76 -15.19
N THR A 800 5.26 -10.45 -15.22
CA THR A 800 5.64 -9.57 -16.32
C THR A 800 6.44 -8.40 -15.75
N PRO A 801 7.78 -8.37 -15.92
CA PRO A 801 8.61 -7.28 -15.45
C PRO A 801 8.71 -6.15 -16.47
N HIS A 802 9.01 -4.95 -15.97
CA HIS A 802 9.32 -3.75 -16.70
C HIS A 802 10.47 -3.00 -15.99
N VAL A 803 11.62 -2.85 -16.64
CA VAL A 803 12.78 -2.13 -16.12
C VAL A 803 12.64 -0.64 -16.47
N THR A 804 12.58 0.18 -15.43
CA THR A 804 12.49 1.64 -15.55
C THR A 804 13.86 2.28 -15.75
N SER A 805 13.89 3.54 -16.21
CA SER A 805 15.14 4.26 -16.51
C SER A 805 16.04 4.53 -15.29
N ASP A 806 15.52 4.40 -14.07
CA ASP A 806 16.28 4.55 -12.83
C ASP A 806 16.66 3.20 -12.19
N SER A 807 16.69 2.13 -12.99
CA SER A 807 17.09 0.78 -12.58
C SER A 807 16.17 0.12 -11.54
N ARG A 808 14.90 0.55 -11.45
CA ARG A 808 13.86 -0.15 -10.69
C ARG A 808 13.02 -1.05 -11.59
N ILE A 809 12.44 -2.08 -11.02
CA ILE A 809 11.65 -3.10 -11.73
C ILE A 809 10.19 -2.98 -11.29
N SER A 810 9.34 -2.55 -12.21
CA SER A 810 7.88 -2.66 -12.06
C SER A 810 7.46 -4.05 -12.50
N MET A 811 6.70 -4.78 -11.71
CA MET A 811 6.28 -6.14 -12.04
C MET A 811 4.80 -6.35 -11.76
N LYS A 812 4.12 -6.99 -12.71
CA LYS A 812 2.80 -7.61 -12.48
C LYS A 812 3.03 -9.06 -12.11
N ILE A 813 2.59 -9.45 -10.91
CA ILE A 813 2.84 -10.76 -10.33
C ILE A 813 1.50 -11.42 -10.04
N GLN A 814 1.36 -12.66 -10.47
CA GLN A 814 0.26 -13.55 -10.09
C GLN A 814 0.89 -14.84 -9.55
N LEU A 815 0.57 -15.15 -8.31
CA LEU A 815 1.07 -16.32 -7.63
C LEU A 815 -0.12 -17.14 -7.12
N THR A 816 -0.14 -18.42 -7.46
CA THR A 816 -1.17 -19.36 -7.03
C THR A 816 -0.51 -20.58 -6.42
N ASN A 817 -0.94 -21.00 -5.24
CA ASN A 817 -0.53 -22.23 -4.58
C ASN A 817 -1.79 -23.02 -4.19
N ASN A 818 -2.05 -24.10 -4.92
CA ASN A 818 -3.17 -24.99 -4.67
C ASN A 818 -2.70 -26.24 -3.93
N ASP A 819 -3.46 -26.65 -2.92
CA ASP A 819 -3.25 -27.84 -2.10
C ASP A 819 -4.53 -28.66 -1.95
N ILE A 820 -4.40 -29.91 -1.53
CA ILE A 820 -5.52 -30.83 -1.32
C ILE A 820 -6.14 -30.53 0.06
N GLY A 821 -7.46 -30.35 0.09
CA GLY A 821 -8.24 -30.12 1.29
C GLY A 821 -8.75 -31.39 1.96
N ASN A 822 -9.70 -31.24 2.89
CA ASN A 822 -10.37 -32.37 3.52
C ASN A 822 -11.42 -32.98 2.58
N VAL A 823 -11.77 -34.24 2.78
CA VAL A 823 -12.91 -34.85 2.08
C VAL A 823 -14.20 -34.52 2.84
N TYR A 824 -15.19 -33.95 2.16
CA TYR A 824 -16.52 -33.70 2.70
C TYR A 824 -17.54 -34.47 1.86
N ASN A 825 -18.43 -35.26 2.49
CA ASN A 825 -19.45 -36.05 1.79
C ASN A 825 -18.89 -36.93 0.65
N ASN A 826 -17.74 -37.58 0.87
CA ASN A 826 -17.02 -38.38 -0.14
C ASN A 826 -16.51 -37.57 -1.37
N GLN A 827 -16.52 -36.24 -1.31
CA GLN A 827 -15.97 -35.34 -2.32
C GLN A 827 -14.72 -34.62 -1.80
N GLN A 828 -13.70 -34.55 -2.64
CA GLN A 828 -12.43 -33.90 -2.31
C GLN A 828 -12.59 -32.38 -2.32
N SER A 829 -12.24 -31.68 -1.24
CA SER A 829 -12.07 -30.22 -1.27
C SER A 829 -10.64 -29.83 -1.65
N PHE A 830 -10.44 -28.59 -2.10
CA PHE A 830 -9.14 -28.04 -2.44
C PHE A 830 -8.92 -26.74 -1.66
N LYS A 831 -7.68 -26.46 -1.30
CA LYS A 831 -7.25 -25.21 -0.67
C LYS A 831 -6.51 -24.39 -1.72
N THR A 832 -6.89 -23.14 -1.89
CA THR A 832 -6.23 -22.24 -2.84
C THR A 832 -5.69 -21.03 -2.11
N LYS A 833 -4.42 -20.70 -2.37
CA LYS A 833 -3.77 -19.47 -1.91
C LYS A 833 -3.38 -18.68 -3.15
N GLU A 834 -3.85 -17.45 -3.28
CA GLU A 834 -3.61 -16.63 -4.47
C GLU A 834 -3.21 -15.21 -4.09
N ALA A 835 -2.25 -14.64 -4.83
CA ALA A 835 -1.83 -13.25 -4.72
C ALA A 835 -1.65 -12.65 -6.11
N LYS A 836 -2.36 -11.55 -6.38
CA LYS A 836 -2.25 -10.76 -7.62
C LYS A 836 -1.92 -9.32 -7.26
N THR A 837 -0.81 -8.82 -7.79
CA THR A 837 -0.34 -7.47 -7.46
C THR A 837 0.50 -6.86 -8.57
N GLU A 838 0.64 -5.55 -8.52
CA GLU A 838 1.59 -4.78 -9.31
C GLU A 838 2.41 -3.90 -8.37
N LEU A 839 3.74 -3.95 -8.49
CA LEU A 839 4.63 -3.27 -7.57
C LEU A 839 5.93 -2.86 -8.25
N LEU A 840 6.58 -1.84 -7.68
CA LEU A 840 7.87 -1.29 -8.10
C LEU A 840 8.91 -1.57 -7.02
N VAL A 841 10.00 -2.24 -7.39
CA VAL A 841 11.06 -2.67 -6.45
C VAL A 841 12.42 -2.33 -7.03
N ASN A 842 13.39 -2.03 -6.18
CA ASN A 842 14.76 -1.79 -6.63
C ASN A 842 15.44 -3.09 -7.06
N ASP A 843 16.48 -2.97 -7.88
CA ASP A 843 17.29 -4.12 -8.28
C ASP A 843 17.94 -4.83 -7.07
N GLY A 844 17.63 -6.12 -6.89
CA GLY A 844 18.18 -6.96 -5.82
C GLY A 844 17.45 -6.87 -4.48
N ASP A 845 16.52 -5.94 -4.30
CA ASP A 845 15.79 -5.78 -3.04
C ASP A 845 14.67 -6.82 -2.89
N THR A 846 14.49 -7.32 -1.67
CA THR A 846 13.39 -8.22 -1.33
C THR A 846 12.22 -7.45 -0.75
N VAL A 847 11.04 -7.58 -1.37
CA VAL A 847 9.78 -7.03 -0.87
C VAL A 847 8.86 -8.14 -0.36
N ILE A 848 8.10 -7.85 0.70
CA ILE A 848 6.98 -8.69 1.14
C ILE A 848 5.74 -8.21 0.39
N ILE A 849 5.15 -9.09 -0.41
CA ILE A 849 3.94 -8.77 -1.18
C ILE A 849 2.69 -8.91 -0.34
N GLY A 850 2.70 -9.86 0.60
CA GLY A 850 1.56 -10.09 1.46
C GLY A 850 1.78 -11.22 2.43
N GLY A 851 0.86 -11.33 3.37
CA GLY A 851 0.80 -12.43 4.32
C GLY A 851 -0.54 -12.52 5.01
N ILE A 852 -0.86 -13.71 5.50
CA ILE A 852 -2.10 -14.01 6.22
C ILE A 852 -1.74 -14.76 7.48
N ARG A 853 -2.21 -14.28 8.63
CA ARG A 853 -2.13 -15.00 9.89
C ARG A 853 -3.53 -15.41 10.32
N TYR A 854 -3.74 -16.70 10.47
CA TYR A 854 -4.97 -17.29 10.98
C TYR A 854 -4.69 -17.91 12.34
N SER A 855 -5.53 -17.63 13.34
CA SER A 855 -5.45 -18.30 14.63
C SER A 855 -6.83 -18.73 15.10
N LYS A 856 -6.94 -19.97 15.55
CA LYS A 856 -8.16 -20.56 16.07
C LYS A 856 -7.88 -21.18 17.43
N LYS A 857 -8.64 -20.77 18.43
CA LYS A 857 -8.60 -21.37 19.77
C LYS A 857 -9.95 -22.04 20.03
N THR A 858 -9.91 -23.31 20.39
CA THR A 858 -11.08 -24.09 20.79
C THR A 858 -10.87 -24.57 22.21
N GLU A 859 -11.85 -24.33 23.07
CA GLU A 859 -11.87 -24.85 24.43
C GLU A 859 -13.18 -25.59 24.65
N ASP A 860 -13.08 -26.89 24.90
CA ASP A 860 -14.21 -27.79 25.13
C ASP A 860 -14.20 -28.23 26.58
N VAL A 861 -15.28 -27.95 27.32
CA VAL A 861 -15.45 -28.41 28.71
C VAL A 861 -16.70 -29.26 28.80
N GLY A 862 -16.51 -30.57 28.95
CA GLY A 862 -17.58 -31.53 29.22
C GLY A 862 -17.61 -31.91 30.70
N GLY A 863 -18.75 -32.35 31.21
CA GLY A 863 -18.83 -32.77 32.61
C GLY A 863 -20.23 -33.18 33.05
N VAL A 864 -20.30 -33.78 34.23
CA VAL A 864 -21.59 -34.08 34.89
C VAL A 864 -22.14 -32.78 35.50
N PRO A 865 -23.38 -32.36 35.15
CA PRO A 865 -24.00 -31.18 35.75
C PRO A 865 -24.00 -31.23 37.29
N GLY A 866 -23.69 -30.11 37.95
CA GLY A 866 -23.56 -30.02 39.41
C GLY A 866 -22.20 -30.51 39.94
N LEU A 867 -21.82 -31.75 39.64
CA LEU A 867 -20.58 -32.34 40.17
C LEU A 867 -19.30 -31.74 39.57
N LYS A 868 -19.34 -31.28 38.30
CA LYS A 868 -18.18 -30.68 37.62
C LYS A 868 -17.66 -29.38 38.26
N ASP A 869 -18.51 -28.68 39.01
CA ASP A 869 -18.25 -27.34 39.55
C ASP A 869 -17.83 -27.37 41.04
N ILE A 870 -17.78 -28.54 41.68
CA ILE A 870 -17.32 -28.68 43.07
C ILE A 870 -15.81 -28.34 43.16
N PRO A 871 -15.38 -27.45 44.08
CA PRO A 871 -13.97 -27.17 44.29
C PRO A 871 -13.18 -28.45 44.58
N LEU A 872 -11.99 -28.58 44.01
CA LEU A 872 -11.10 -29.75 44.11
C LEU A 872 -11.65 -31.02 43.43
N LEU A 873 -12.85 -31.49 43.82
CA LEU A 873 -13.45 -32.74 43.38
C LEU A 873 -14.07 -32.68 41.98
N GLY A 874 -14.43 -31.51 41.48
CA GLY A 874 -15.04 -31.34 40.16
C GLY A 874 -14.14 -31.78 39.00
N TRP A 875 -12.82 -31.85 39.21
CA TRP A 875 -11.87 -32.44 38.25
C TRP A 875 -12.08 -33.94 38.01
N LEU A 876 -12.72 -34.64 38.93
CA LEU A 876 -13.12 -36.03 38.75
C LEU A 876 -14.39 -36.18 37.92
N PHE A 877 -15.14 -35.10 37.69
CA PHE A 877 -16.43 -35.16 36.99
C PHE A 877 -16.48 -34.23 35.76
N LYS A 878 -15.32 -33.83 35.24
CA LYS A 878 -15.20 -32.98 34.06
C LYS A 878 -14.07 -33.43 33.13
N SER A 879 -14.21 -33.11 31.86
CA SER A 879 -13.18 -33.20 30.86
C SER A 879 -12.94 -31.82 30.24
N LYS A 880 -11.67 -31.50 29.97
CA LYS A 880 -11.24 -30.24 29.39
C LYS A 880 -10.30 -30.50 28.23
N GLY A 881 -10.76 -30.15 27.03
CA GLY A 881 -9.96 -30.10 25.81
C GLY A 881 -9.61 -28.65 25.47
N LYS A 882 -8.35 -28.42 25.11
CA LYS A 882 -7.88 -27.13 24.57
C LYS A 882 -7.14 -27.40 23.27
N LYS A 883 -7.47 -26.67 22.22
CA LYS A 883 -6.81 -26.74 20.91
C LYS A 883 -6.50 -25.33 20.43
N ASP A 884 -5.22 -25.04 20.21
CA ASP A 884 -4.73 -23.76 19.69
C ASP A 884 -4.07 -24.03 18.33
N GLU A 885 -4.65 -23.52 17.25
CA GLU A 885 -4.14 -23.59 15.89
C GLU A 885 -3.70 -22.19 15.43
N SER A 886 -2.54 -22.10 14.76
CA SER A 886 -2.02 -20.87 14.18
C SER A 886 -1.34 -21.18 12.85
N THR A 887 -1.80 -20.54 11.78
CA THR A 887 -1.23 -20.64 10.43
C THR A 887 -0.74 -19.27 9.98
N GLU A 888 0.46 -19.21 9.42
CA GLU A 888 1.07 -17.99 8.88
C GLU A 888 1.56 -18.25 7.45
N LEU A 889 1.10 -17.43 6.51
CA LEU A 889 1.57 -17.39 5.12
C LEU A 889 2.30 -16.06 4.91
N LEU A 890 3.50 -16.11 4.31
CA LEU A 890 4.25 -14.93 3.87
C LEU A 890 4.78 -15.15 2.46
N ILE A 891 4.66 -14.13 1.61
CA ILE A 891 5.12 -14.15 0.22
C ILE A 891 6.14 -13.03 0.01
N PHE A 892 7.36 -13.41 -0.38
CA PHE A 892 8.46 -12.53 -0.70
C PHE A 892 8.78 -12.59 -2.19
N ILE A 893 9.19 -11.47 -2.77
CA ILE A 893 9.68 -11.39 -4.15
C ILE A 893 10.98 -10.59 -4.18
N THR A 894 11.94 -11.04 -4.99
CA THR A 894 13.23 -10.38 -5.22
C THR A 894 13.52 -10.38 -6.72
N PRO A 895 13.41 -9.22 -7.40
CA PRO A 895 13.86 -9.07 -8.77
C PRO A 895 15.37 -8.80 -8.85
N ARG A 896 16.00 -9.21 -9.94
CA ARG A 896 17.37 -8.85 -10.27
C ARG A 896 17.54 -8.59 -11.76
N ILE A 897 18.15 -7.48 -12.13
CA ILE A 897 18.46 -7.13 -13.52
C ILE A 897 19.75 -7.86 -13.94
N ILE A 898 19.71 -8.48 -15.11
CA ILE A 898 20.86 -9.12 -15.77
C ILE A 898 21.07 -8.37 -17.09
N GLN A 899 22.15 -7.59 -17.15
CA GLN A 899 22.56 -6.88 -18.35
C GLN A 899 23.52 -7.75 -19.18
N LEU A 900 23.24 -7.85 -20.47
CA LEU A 900 24.14 -8.48 -21.44
C LEU A 900 24.94 -7.38 -22.15
N GLU A 901 26.22 -7.63 -22.43
CA GLU A 901 27.04 -6.69 -23.17
C GLU A 901 26.54 -6.53 -24.63
N GLN A 902 26.37 -5.29 -25.07
CA GLN A 902 26.07 -4.99 -26.47
C GLN A 902 27.30 -5.26 -27.33
N ARG A 903 27.22 -6.27 -28.20
CA ARG A 903 28.23 -6.53 -29.21
C ARG A 903 27.98 -5.59 -30.38
N ASN A 904 28.79 -4.53 -30.48
CA ASN A 904 28.75 -3.66 -31.64
C ASN A 904 29.21 -4.44 -32.88
N THR A 905 28.28 -4.71 -33.80
CA THR A 905 28.64 -5.09 -35.17
C THR A 905 29.08 -3.83 -35.90
N SER A 906 30.39 -3.72 -36.11
CA SER A 906 31.03 -2.67 -36.92
C SER A 906 30.57 -2.67 -38.37
#